data_AF-A0A5C5Z8M9-F1
#
_entry.id   AF-A0A5C5Z8M9-F1
#
_cell.length_a   1.000
_cell.length_b   1.000
_cell.length_c   1.000
_cell.angle_alpha   90.00
_cell.angle_beta   90.00
_cell.angle_gamma   90.00
#
_symmetry.space_group_name_H-M   'P 1'
#
loop_
_entity.id
_entity.type
_entity.pdbx_description
1 polymer ?
#
loop_
_entity_poly.entity_id
_entity_poly.type
_entity_poly.pdbx_seq_one_letter_code
_entity_poly.pdbx_strand_id
1 'polypeptide(L)'
;MQSHVILDPLVNSNNHFAMPENHVPPQAWLLRAFDPPANPNVSRKSFLLGIGGLGAIFCALATFLPGVQWLVEDSSPFARTFYPGMIAGQIIVCPLIALFSLCIVTAVLWHGRVLIRFSAALFSIFFGTFTLFLVWMPESPDPNVSALLFQSTIVAFLSIASIAIVFQWWTPWSASQFRGHFEPIRPMGIQAIIELTVIAAIAFAVATPMRSTDTPEAILYAGIAGVVLGAIAIAAMSSWLPKQARSLRGTFWVATSCFVAVYATNSIFVMNEFGVGQLGASFPSVLALTVLGTAMLTGTLWLGMDWLRATGWYFFNRKAPVMGDYPIGAFCYTKAMFLKKRASEMAGDIRWEGCDESTVIDEQYPVDAWVLPKLDLPNGSSIERTSLIAGFAGLSIALTVLCIMVPVTMELIEDFFPGQPSFAMMMIVFQSIAFPGMILFSLAISAAMFWHGSVLLRFAIATLIVSPGTIAFVIAYRVVINANDIDFIEGFCAVMFTQMLATGLVAVAIQFWTPWTLTHYRESSEAIPPTGVRSIIELTLIAAVGFAAFGAIDVPQLLEGLLFFAAVGLLAGLICIGAIIALLQGKERNKRRLAASAITAFVAAFGFNAFFAVMEYGWYSIADYFFIVLPTSIYGTVLILGTVLLSIHWLRGCGWQCENRKELLQQGHYE
;
A
#
# COMPACT_ATOMS: atom_id res chain seq x y z
N MET A 1 44.87 -10.98 61.58
CA MET A 1 43.70 -10.14 61.90
C MET A 1 43.25 -9.48 60.61
N GLN A 2 42.20 -10.04 60.02
CA GLN A 2 41.59 -9.60 58.77
C GLN A 2 40.53 -8.54 59.12
N SER A 3 40.61 -7.36 58.52
CA SER A 3 39.53 -6.37 58.55
C SER A 3 38.77 -6.45 57.23
N HIS A 4 37.57 -7.02 57.32
CA HIS A 4 36.56 -6.99 56.27
C HIS A 4 36.14 -5.56 55.94
N VAL A 5 36.26 -5.16 54.67
CA VAL A 5 35.49 -4.06 54.11
C VAL A 5 34.27 -4.69 53.44
N ILE A 6 33.13 -4.50 54.08
CA ILE A 6 31.81 -4.92 53.61
C ILE A 6 31.35 -3.87 52.60
N LEU A 7 31.09 -4.32 51.37
CA LEU A 7 30.28 -3.62 50.38
C LEU A 7 28.84 -3.62 50.89
N ASP A 8 28.30 -2.44 51.19
CA ASP A 8 26.85 -2.29 51.32
C ASP A 8 26.21 -2.21 49.93
N PRO A 9 25.26 -3.09 49.60
CA PRO A 9 24.33 -2.91 48.50
C PRO A 9 23.14 -2.07 48.99
N LEU A 10 22.61 -1.19 48.13
CA LEU A 10 21.23 -0.65 48.09
C LEU A 10 21.23 0.84 47.74
N VAL A 11 21.09 1.13 46.44
CA VAL A 11 20.10 2.13 46.04
C VAL A 11 19.21 1.46 44.99
N ASN A 12 18.12 0.90 45.50
CA ASN A 12 16.86 0.83 44.78
C ASN A 12 16.55 2.23 44.23
N SER A 13 16.86 2.48 42.97
CA SER A 13 16.10 3.45 42.20
C SER A 13 15.21 2.65 41.25
N ASN A 14 13.92 2.73 41.53
CA ASN A 14 12.87 2.43 40.59
C ASN A 14 13.17 3.23 39.32
N ASN A 15 13.81 2.59 38.34
CA ASN A 15 13.82 3.07 36.97
C ASN A 15 12.40 2.90 36.43
N HIS A 16 11.52 3.82 36.83
CA HIS A 16 10.42 4.22 35.98
C HIS A 16 11.04 4.55 34.63
N PHE A 17 10.73 3.72 33.63
CA PHE A 17 10.93 4.02 32.22
C PHE A 17 10.25 5.37 31.96
N ALA A 18 11.00 6.46 32.13
CA ALA A 18 10.58 7.77 31.71
C ALA A 18 10.57 7.71 30.19
N MET A 19 9.38 7.80 29.59
CA MET A 19 9.29 8.01 28.15
C MET A 19 10.15 9.23 27.77
N PRO A 20 10.88 9.18 26.64
CA PRO A 20 11.73 10.28 26.17
C PRO A 20 10.94 11.52 25.69
N GLU A 21 9.68 11.67 26.10
CA GLU A 21 8.84 12.83 25.79
C GLU A 21 9.24 14.07 26.61
N ASN A 22 9.95 13.90 27.72
CA ASN A 22 10.35 15.01 28.59
C ASN A 22 11.54 15.85 28.11
N HIS A 23 12.21 15.47 27.01
CA HIS A 23 13.32 16.26 26.45
C HIS A 23 12.91 17.27 25.38
N VAL A 24 11.64 17.28 24.96
CA VAL A 24 11.11 18.29 24.05
C VAL A 24 9.99 19.03 24.79
N PRO A 25 10.21 20.26 25.28
CA PRO A 25 9.19 20.98 26.01
C PRO A 25 7.89 21.03 25.19
N PRO A 26 6.70 20.89 25.78
CA PRO A 26 5.41 20.91 25.07
C PRO A 26 5.25 22.16 24.18
N GLN A 27 5.88 23.26 24.59
CA GLN A 27 5.97 24.51 23.85
C GLN A 27 6.75 24.38 22.52
N ALA A 28 7.74 23.49 22.43
CA ALA A 28 8.48 23.19 21.21
C ALA A 28 7.65 22.36 20.21
N TRP A 29 6.67 21.59 20.67
CA TRP A 29 5.72 20.91 19.77
C TRP A 29 4.74 21.90 19.14
N LEU A 30 4.26 22.86 19.94
CA LEU A 30 3.39 23.95 19.49
C LEU A 30 4.13 24.95 18.58
N LEU A 31 5.40 25.26 18.87
CA LEU A 31 6.25 26.08 17.99
C LEU A 31 6.56 25.36 16.66
N ARG A 32 6.77 24.03 16.67
CA ARG A 32 6.98 23.23 15.44
C ARG A 32 5.73 23.05 14.59
N ALA A 33 4.54 23.19 15.17
CA ALA A 33 3.29 23.24 14.42
C ALA A 33 3.17 24.53 13.57
N PHE A 34 4.03 25.52 13.79
CA PHE A 34 4.08 26.76 13.04
C PHE A 34 5.47 27.08 12.49
N ASP A 35 6.40 26.11 12.45
CA ASP A 35 7.74 26.33 11.93
C ASP A 35 7.64 26.86 10.49
N PRO A 36 8.09 28.11 10.23
CA PRO A 36 8.12 28.64 8.88
C PRO A 36 9.10 27.80 8.02
N PRO A 37 8.94 27.77 6.70
CA PRO A 37 9.87 27.07 5.82
C PRO A 37 11.32 27.46 6.17
N ALA A 38 12.23 26.47 6.13
CA ALA A 38 13.62 26.56 6.62
C ALA A 38 14.45 27.72 6.04
N ASN A 39 13.93 28.43 5.04
CA ASN A 39 14.50 29.69 4.59
C ASN A 39 13.38 30.70 4.24
N PRO A 40 13.25 31.84 4.93
CA PRO A 40 12.25 32.86 4.62
C PRO A 40 12.52 33.63 3.30
N ASN A 41 13.73 33.49 2.74
CA ASN A 41 14.17 34.13 1.50
C ASN A 41 13.96 33.26 0.25
N VAL A 42 13.41 32.06 0.41
CA VAL A 42 12.82 31.33 -0.70
C VAL A 42 11.67 32.15 -1.24
N SER A 43 11.80 32.69 -2.45
CA SER A 43 10.75 33.53 -3.01
C SER A 43 9.44 32.73 -3.06
N ARG A 44 8.44 33.13 -2.28
CA ARG A 44 7.04 32.69 -2.44
C ARG A 44 6.65 32.66 -3.93
N LYS A 45 7.26 33.53 -4.73
CA LYS A 45 7.19 33.58 -6.19
C LYS A 45 7.54 32.26 -6.89
N SER A 46 8.63 31.54 -6.60
CA SER A 46 8.96 30.28 -7.30
C SER A 46 7.97 29.15 -6.98
N PHE A 47 7.52 29.07 -5.73
CA PHE A 47 6.48 28.12 -5.34
C PHE A 47 5.13 28.45 -5.99
N LEU A 48 4.72 29.72 -5.95
CA LEU A 48 3.49 30.21 -6.58
C LEU A 48 3.54 30.11 -8.11
N LEU A 49 4.67 30.39 -8.75
CA LEU A 49 4.84 30.28 -10.20
C LEU A 49 4.94 28.82 -10.65
N GLY A 50 5.54 27.94 -9.85
CA GLY A 50 5.61 26.51 -10.12
C GLY A 50 4.25 25.83 -9.98
N ILE A 51 3.83 25.54 -8.75
CA ILE A 51 2.59 24.81 -8.47
C ILE A 51 1.35 25.66 -8.79
N GLY A 52 1.36 26.94 -8.41
CA GLY A 52 0.24 27.84 -8.74
C GLY A 52 0.15 28.14 -10.24
N GLY A 53 1.27 28.20 -10.96
CA GLY A 53 1.29 28.32 -12.42
C GLY A 53 0.75 27.06 -13.12
N LEU A 54 1.12 25.86 -12.66
CA LEU A 54 0.52 24.61 -13.16
C LEU A 54 -1.00 24.58 -12.93
N GLY A 55 -1.46 24.98 -11.73
CA GLY A 55 -2.89 25.07 -11.42
C GLY A 55 -3.61 26.12 -12.28
N ALA A 56 -2.96 27.25 -12.59
CA ALA A 56 -3.51 28.26 -13.49
C ALA A 56 -3.61 27.76 -14.94
N ILE A 57 -2.60 27.03 -15.43
CA ILE A 57 -2.64 26.39 -16.76
C ILE A 57 -3.75 25.35 -16.79
N PHE A 58 -3.89 24.55 -15.73
CA PHE A 58 -4.98 23.57 -15.62
C PHE A 58 -6.35 24.25 -15.66
N CYS A 59 -6.54 25.35 -14.91
CA CYS A 59 -7.76 26.15 -14.94
C CYS A 59 -8.05 26.76 -16.33
N ALA A 60 -7.03 27.30 -16.99
CA ALA A 60 -7.16 27.85 -18.34
C ALA A 60 -7.57 26.77 -19.37
N LEU A 61 -6.93 25.59 -19.32
CA LEU A 61 -7.30 24.47 -20.18
C LEU A 61 -8.70 23.92 -19.85
N ALA A 62 -9.05 23.84 -18.58
CA ALA A 62 -10.40 23.46 -18.12
C ALA A 62 -11.49 24.40 -18.63
N THR A 63 -11.17 25.67 -18.86
CA THR A 63 -12.10 26.64 -19.45
C THR A 63 -12.13 26.53 -20.98
N PHE A 64 -10.95 26.48 -21.60
CA PHE A 64 -10.80 26.62 -23.04
C PHE A 64 -11.17 25.34 -23.80
N LEU A 65 -10.75 24.18 -23.31
CA LEU A 65 -10.91 22.92 -24.04
C LEU A 65 -12.37 22.48 -24.19
N PRO A 66 -13.24 22.57 -23.16
CA PRO A 66 -14.66 22.32 -23.36
C PRO A 66 -15.33 23.36 -24.28
N GLY A 67 -14.92 24.63 -24.23
CA GLY A 67 -15.42 25.65 -25.15
C GLY A 67 -15.06 25.36 -26.62
N VAL A 68 -13.87 24.81 -26.87
CA VAL A 68 -13.47 24.33 -28.19
C VAL A 68 -14.28 23.10 -28.60
N GLN A 69 -14.56 22.18 -27.67
CA GLN A 69 -15.41 21.02 -27.93
C GLN A 69 -16.80 21.45 -28.42
N TRP A 70 -17.43 22.34 -27.65
CA TRP A 70 -18.75 22.88 -27.99
C TRP A 70 -18.75 23.56 -29.37
N LEU A 71 -17.74 24.37 -29.67
CA LEU A 71 -17.58 25.00 -30.99
C LEU A 71 -17.42 23.97 -32.13
N VAL A 72 -16.70 22.88 -31.88
CA VAL A 72 -16.47 21.81 -32.89
C VAL A 72 -17.72 20.96 -33.10
N GLU A 73 -18.47 20.67 -32.04
CA GLU A 73 -19.72 19.90 -32.07
C GLU A 73 -20.87 20.67 -32.72
N ASP A 74 -20.95 21.99 -32.49
CA ASP A 74 -21.99 22.85 -33.06
C ASP A 74 -21.71 23.21 -34.54
N SER A 75 -20.44 23.34 -34.92
CA SER A 75 -20.05 23.78 -36.27
C SER A 75 -20.05 22.70 -37.35
N SER A 76 -20.10 21.40 -37.02
CA SER A 76 -20.18 20.36 -38.04
C SER A 76 -21.11 19.18 -37.69
N PRO A 77 -22.06 18.80 -38.56
CA PRO A 77 -22.85 17.59 -38.39
C PRO A 77 -21.98 16.32 -38.45
N PHE A 78 -20.75 16.42 -38.96
CA PHE A 78 -19.75 15.35 -38.97
C PHE A 78 -19.16 15.10 -37.57
N ALA A 79 -19.07 16.13 -36.71
CA ALA A 79 -18.58 16.02 -35.33
C ALA A 79 -19.49 15.15 -34.43
N ARG A 80 -20.75 14.95 -34.82
CA ARG A 80 -21.70 14.04 -34.14
C ARG A 80 -21.49 12.56 -34.45
N THR A 81 -20.54 12.22 -35.32
CA THR A 81 -20.14 10.82 -35.53
C THR A 81 -19.17 10.37 -34.44
N PHE A 82 -19.20 9.08 -34.09
CA PHE A 82 -18.46 8.51 -32.95
C PHE A 82 -16.94 8.82 -32.96
N TYR A 83 -16.30 8.78 -34.14
CA TYR A 83 -14.85 8.93 -34.26
C TYR A 83 -14.34 10.38 -34.02
N PRO A 84 -14.94 11.43 -34.61
CA PRO A 84 -14.64 12.82 -34.29
C PRO A 84 -14.80 13.18 -32.81
N GLY A 85 -15.85 12.69 -32.14
CA GLY A 85 -16.06 12.90 -30.71
C GLY A 85 -14.93 12.27 -29.87
N MET A 86 -14.49 11.06 -30.22
CA MET A 86 -13.34 10.42 -29.58
C MET A 86 -12.02 11.18 -29.83
N ILE A 87 -11.79 11.70 -31.04
CA ILE A 87 -10.60 12.50 -31.37
C ILE A 87 -10.58 13.78 -30.54
N ALA A 88 -11.71 14.50 -30.46
CA ALA A 88 -11.85 15.68 -29.61
C ALA A 88 -11.60 15.31 -28.14
N GLY A 89 -12.17 14.20 -27.68
CA GLY A 89 -11.93 13.64 -26.35
C GLY A 89 -10.45 13.43 -26.05
N GLN A 90 -9.66 12.84 -26.96
CA GLN A 90 -8.21 12.67 -26.74
C GLN A 90 -7.46 14.00 -26.64
N ILE A 91 -7.83 14.98 -27.46
CA ILE A 91 -7.19 16.31 -27.48
C ILE A 91 -7.50 17.09 -26.19
N ILE A 92 -8.65 16.83 -25.57
CA ILE A 92 -9.13 17.56 -24.40
C ILE A 92 -8.76 16.85 -23.10
N VAL A 93 -9.14 15.59 -22.98
CA VAL A 93 -9.07 14.80 -21.75
C VAL A 93 -7.62 14.45 -21.42
N CYS A 94 -6.79 14.06 -22.39
CA CYS A 94 -5.41 13.69 -22.11
C CYS A 94 -4.59 14.85 -21.50
N PRO A 95 -4.60 16.09 -22.05
CA PRO A 95 -3.91 17.21 -21.42
C PRO A 95 -4.43 17.56 -20.02
N LEU A 96 -5.75 17.55 -19.82
CA LEU A 96 -6.36 17.85 -18.52
C LEU A 96 -5.91 16.84 -17.45
N ILE A 97 -5.98 15.55 -17.77
CA ILE A 97 -5.59 14.47 -16.86
C ILE A 97 -4.07 14.49 -16.60
N ALA A 98 -3.25 14.78 -17.62
CA ALA A 98 -1.80 14.95 -17.43
C ALA A 98 -1.50 16.09 -16.45
N LEU A 99 -2.11 17.27 -16.63
CA LEU A 99 -1.91 18.40 -15.73
C LEU A 99 -2.46 18.14 -14.33
N PHE A 100 -3.62 17.51 -14.22
CA PHE A 100 -4.20 17.09 -12.95
C PHE A 100 -3.20 16.24 -12.17
N SER A 101 -2.62 15.20 -12.80
CA SER A 101 -1.62 14.36 -12.16
C SER A 101 -0.33 15.13 -11.80
N LEU A 102 0.15 16.03 -12.67
CA LEU A 102 1.34 16.84 -12.39
C LEU A 102 1.16 17.81 -11.23
N CYS A 103 0.01 18.47 -11.13
CA CYS A 103 -0.30 19.37 -10.03
C CYS A 103 -0.20 18.64 -8.68
N ILE A 104 -0.76 17.43 -8.61
CA ILE A 104 -0.78 16.61 -7.41
C ILE A 104 0.62 16.05 -7.10
N VAL A 105 1.24 15.35 -8.05
CA VAL A 105 2.54 14.70 -7.83
C VAL A 105 3.61 15.73 -7.48
N THR A 106 3.65 16.88 -8.16
CA THR A 106 4.65 17.92 -7.87
C THR A 106 4.49 18.48 -6.47
N ALA A 107 3.25 18.76 -6.04
CA ALA A 107 2.97 19.26 -4.71
C ALA A 107 3.21 18.22 -3.60
N VAL A 108 2.86 16.94 -3.83
CA VAL A 108 3.04 15.86 -2.84
C VAL A 108 4.51 15.47 -2.69
N LEU A 109 5.28 15.46 -3.78
CA LEU A 109 6.72 15.19 -3.77
C LEU A 109 7.57 16.38 -3.32
N TRP A 110 6.96 17.56 -3.18
CA TRP A 110 7.62 18.77 -2.69
C TRP A 110 8.17 18.58 -1.27
N HIS A 111 9.24 19.30 -0.95
CA HIS A 111 9.82 19.31 0.39
C HIS A 111 9.04 20.24 1.34
N GLY A 112 8.28 19.67 2.28
CA GLY A 112 7.51 20.43 3.28
C GLY A 112 6.77 19.55 4.28
N ARG A 113 5.89 20.12 5.12
CA ARG A 113 4.97 19.32 5.96
C ARG A 113 3.90 18.66 5.09
N VAL A 114 3.46 17.46 5.44
CA VAL A 114 2.52 16.68 4.62
C VAL A 114 1.21 17.46 4.43
N LEU A 115 0.69 18.05 5.50
CA LEU A 115 -0.53 18.85 5.43
C LEU A 115 -0.43 20.02 4.45
N ILE A 116 0.71 20.72 4.42
CA ILE A 116 0.94 21.86 3.52
C ILE A 116 1.02 21.37 2.07
N ARG A 117 1.70 20.24 1.83
CA ARG A 117 1.80 19.63 0.49
C ARG A 117 0.43 19.24 -0.06
N PHE A 118 -0.40 18.60 0.76
CA PHE A 118 -1.76 18.24 0.38
C PHE A 118 -2.65 19.46 0.16
N SER A 119 -2.52 20.48 1.01
CA SER A 119 -3.26 21.74 0.84
C SER A 119 -2.86 22.44 -0.46
N ALA A 120 -1.57 22.45 -0.80
CA ALA A 120 -1.08 23.00 -2.05
C ALA A 120 -1.56 22.19 -3.27
N ALA A 121 -1.56 20.87 -3.17
CA ALA A 121 -2.08 19.98 -4.20
C ALA A 121 -3.58 20.25 -4.43
N LEU A 122 -4.38 20.24 -3.36
CA LEU A 122 -5.82 20.54 -3.40
C LEU A 122 -6.07 21.93 -4.00
N PHE A 123 -5.38 22.96 -3.54
CA PHE A 123 -5.54 24.32 -4.05
C PHE A 123 -5.20 24.43 -5.54
N SER A 124 -4.14 23.73 -5.99
CA SER A 124 -3.72 23.76 -7.40
C SER A 124 -4.72 23.11 -8.36
N ILE A 125 -5.45 22.08 -7.90
CA ILE A 125 -6.47 21.42 -8.74
C ILE A 125 -7.85 22.05 -8.56
N PHE A 126 -8.17 22.60 -7.38
CA PHE A 126 -9.53 23.02 -7.00
C PHE A 126 -10.18 23.94 -8.02
N PHE A 127 -9.50 24.99 -8.47
CA PHE A 127 -10.09 25.94 -9.42
C PHE A 127 -10.30 25.33 -10.80
N GLY A 128 -9.38 24.48 -11.27
CA GLY A 128 -9.53 23.83 -12.57
C GLY A 128 -10.64 22.77 -12.55
N THR A 129 -10.73 21.95 -11.49
CA THR A 129 -11.83 20.99 -11.35
C THR A 129 -13.16 21.70 -11.16
N PHE A 130 -13.23 22.73 -10.30
CA PHE A 130 -14.44 23.53 -10.14
C PHE A 130 -14.89 24.18 -11.44
N THR A 131 -13.95 24.67 -12.26
CA THR A 131 -14.27 25.21 -13.58
C THR A 131 -14.78 24.14 -14.53
N LEU A 132 -14.18 22.93 -14.55
CA LEU A 132 -14.73 21.80 -15.30
C LEU A 132 -16.16 21.49 -14.86
N PHE A 133 -16.43 21.46 -13.56
CA PHE A 133 -17.79 21.28 -13.04
C PHE A 133 -18.74 22.35 -13.57
N LEU A 134 -18.38 23.62 -13.48
CA LEU A 134 -19.24 24.71 -13.92
C LEU A 134 -19.49 24.71 -15.43
N VAL A 135 -18.51 24.31 -16.23
CA VAL A 135 -18.61 24.32 -17.69
C VAL A 135 -19.35 23.08 -18.22
N TRP A 136 -19.19 21.92 -17.58
CA TRP A 136 -19.87 20.67 -17.99
C TRP A 136 -21.23 20.44 -17.31
N MET A 137 -21.50 21.02 -16.14
CA MET A 137 -22.79 20.87 -15.44
C MET A 137 -24.04 21.32 -16.24
N PRO A 138 -24.00 22.39 -17.06
CA PRO A 138 -25.20 22.88 -17.75
C PRO A 138 -25.77 21.89 -18.77
N GLU A 139 -24.99 20.89 -19.22
CA GLU A 139 -25.36 19.96 -20.29
C GLU A 139 -25.90 18.61 -19.78
N SER A 140 -25.71 18.29 -18.49
CA SER A 140 -26.19 17.03 -17.89
C SER A 140 -27.49 17.26 -17.11
N PRO A 141 -28.65 16.76 -17.58
CA PRO A 141 -29.91 16.84 -16.81
C PRO A 141 -29.92 15.96 -15.57
N ASP A 142 -28.94 15.05 -15.40
CA ASP A 142 -28.85 14.14 -14.26
C ASP A 142 -27.97 14.73 -13.14
N PRO A 143 -28.53 15.04 -11.95
CA PRO A 143 -27.76 15.50 -10.80
C PRO A 143 -26.72 14.47 -10.31
N ASN A 144 -26.89 13.17 -10.61
CA ASN A 144 -25.99 12.11 -10.18
C ASN A 144 -24.62 12.18 -10.87
N VAL A 145 -24.56 12.66 -12.11
CA VAL A 145 -23.30 12.79 -12.89
C VAL A 145 -22.33 13.74 -12.18
N SER A 146 -22.84 14.80 -11.56
CA SER A 146 -22.01 15.76 -10.82
C SER A 146 -21.40 15.17 -9.55
N ALA A 147 -22.19 14.38 -8.82
CA ALA A 147 -21.72 13.67 -7.64
C ALA A 147 -20.66 12.61 -8.02
N LEU A 148 -20.92 11.86 -9.09
CA LEU A 148 -20.01 10.84 -9.63
C LEU A 148 -18.67 11.46 -10.04
N LEU A 149 -18.69 12.53 -10.85
CA LEU A 149 -17.49 13.23 -11.29
C LEU A 149 -16.69 13.80 -10.10
N PHE A 150 -17.38 14.33 -9.09
CA PHE A 150 -16.74 14.86 -7.88
C PHE A 150 -16.06 13.76 -7.07
N GLN A 151 -16.74 12.63 -6.88
CA GLN A 151 -16.16 11.45 -6.24
C GLN A 151 -14.98 10.88 -7.02
N SER A 152 -15.12 10.66 -8.32
CA SER A 152 -14.02 10.18 -9.18
C SER A 152 -12.81 11.12 -9.12
N THR A 153 -13.03 12.43 -9.06
CA THR A 153 -11.95 13.42 -8.90
C THR A 153 -11.24 13.29 -7.56
N ILE A 154 -11.99 13.14 -6.46
CA ILE A 154 -11.42 12.93 -5.12
C ILE A 154 -10.62 11.61 -5.07
N VAL A 155 -11.19 10.53 -5.59
CA VAL A 155 -10.54 9.22 -5.59
C VAL A 155 -9.27 9.25 -6.43
N ALA A 156 -9.32 9.84 -7.64
CA ALA A 156 -8.14 10.04 -8.46
C ALA A 156 -7.08 10.88 -7.74
N PHE A 157 -7.48 11.96 -7.06
CA PHE A 157 -6.59 12.79 -6.25
C PHE A 157 -5.86 11.96 -5.18
N LEU A 158 -6.61 11.19 -4.39
CA LEU A 158 -6.07 10.37 -3.31
C LEU A 158 -5.17 9.26 -3.83
N SER A 159 -5.54 8.61 -4.93
CA SER A 159 -4.74 7.57 -5.57
C SER A 159 -3.40 8.11 -6.09
N ILE A 160 -3.42 9.26 -6.76
CA ILE A 160 -2.21 9.94 -7.25
C ILE A 160 -1.32 10.40 -6.08
N ALA A 161 -1.91 10.98 -5.04
CA ALA A 161 -1.16 11.41 -3.85
C ALA A 161 -0.55 10.22 -3.10
N SER A 162 -1.29 9.12 -2.98
CA SER A 162 -0.84 7.88 -2.33
C SER A 162 0.35 7.26 -3.05
N ILE A 163 0.28 7.12 -4.37
CA ILE A 163 1.41 6.58 -5.14
C ILE A 163 2.63 7.49 -5.06
N ALA A 164 2.44 8.82 -5.08
CA ALA A 164 3.54 9.77 -4.89
C ALA A 164 4.20 9.65 -3.51
N ILE A 165 3.43 9.50 -2.43
CA ILE A 165 3.96 9.26 -1.09
C ILE A 165 4.75 7.95 -1.02
N VAL A 166 4.18 6.86 -1.57
CA VAL A 166 4.82 5.54 -1.58
C VAL A 166 6.15 5.60 -2.34
N PHE A 167 6.18 6.23 -3.52
CA PHE A 167 7.42 6.43 -4.26
C PHE A 167 8.42 7.30 -3.50
N GLN A 168 7.97 8.38 -2.86
CA GLN A 168 8.83 9.22 -2.02
C GLN A 168 9.44 8.43 -0.85
N TRP A 169 8.69 7.46 -0.31
CA TRP A 169 9.15 6.58 0.77
C TRP A 169 10.18 5.56 0.27
N TRP A 170 9.94 4.96 -0.91
CA TRP A 170 10.73 3.83 -1.41
C TRP A 170 11.96 4.22 -2.26
N THR A 171 11.80 5.23 -3.12
CA THR A 171 12.79 5.60 -4.16
C THR A 171 13.61 6.85 -3.83
N PRO A 172 13.67 7.20 -2.55
CA PRO A 172 13.82 8.56 -2.04
C PRO A 172 13.83 9.68 -3.09
N TRP A 173 12.78 9.79 -3.89
CA TRP A 173 12.66 10.84 -4.88
C TRP A 173 11.93 12.05 -4.30
N SER A 174 12.38 13.27 -4.64
CA SER A 174 11.72 14.50 -4.21
C SER A 174 11.79 15.56 -5.29
N ALA A 175 10.77 16.43 -5.30
CA ALA A 175 10.75 17.65 -6.09
C ALA A 175 11.11 18.84 -5.18
N SER A 176 11.92 19.78 -5.67
CA SER A 176 12.26 20.99 -4.92
C SER A 176 12.63 22.14 -5.84
N GLN A 177 12.47 23.35 -5.33
CA GLN A 177 12.82 24.63 -5.97
C GLN A 177 14.25 25.11 -5.64
N PHE A 178 15.03 24.38 -4.82
CA PHE A 178 16.34 24.84 -4.28
C PHE A 178 17.65 24.33 -4.90
N ARG A 179 18.44 25.15 -5.59
CA ARG A 179 19.75 24.70 -6.12
C ARG A 179 20.84 24.28 -5.10
N GLY A 180 20.62 24.29 -3.77
CA GLY A 180 21.74 24.20 -2.82
C GLY A 180 21.53 23.63 -1.41
N HIS A 181 20.42 22.97 -1.08
CA HIS A 181 20.32 22.30 0.22
C HIS A 181 20.51 20.78 0.10
N PHE A 182 21.71 20.33 0.49
CA PHE A 182 22.02 18.96 0.88
C PHE A 182 21.53 18.67 2.32
N GLU A 183 20.53 19.38 2.83
CA GLU A 183 19.97 19.02 4.13
C GLU A 183 19.30 17.65 4.00
N PRO A 184 19.68 16.67 4.83
CA PRO A 184 19.05 15.37 4.81
C PRO A 184 17.56 15.55 5.13
N ILE A 185 16.71 15.25 4.14
CA ILE A 185 15.27 15.28 4.31
C ILE A 185 14.93 14.30 5.43
N ARG A 186 14.40 14.83 6.53
CA ARG A 186 14.04 14.01 7.70
C ARG A 186 13.04 12.93 7.27
N PRO A 187 13.19 11.68 7.72
CA PRO A 187 12.17 10.66 7.49
C PRO A 187 10.81 11.15 7.99
N MET A 188 9.72 10.68 7.38
CA MET A 188 8.36 11.00 7.86
C MET A 188 8.25 10.60 9.32
N GLY A 189 8.24 11.59 10.21
CA GLY A 189 8.07 11.38 11.65
C GLY A 189 6.61 11.13 12.01
N ILE A 190 6.34 10.86 13.28
CA ILE A 190 5.00 10.65 13.85
C ILE A 190 4.01 11.74 13.39
N GLN A 191 4.45 12.99 13.33
CA GLN A 191 3.66 14.12 12.84
C GLN A 191 3.17 13.95 11.40
N ALA A 192 4.00 13.44 10.49
CA ALA A 192 3.60 13.19 9.10
C ALA A 192 2.54 12.08 9.03
N ILE A 193 2.63 11.07 9.90
CA ILE A 193 1.64 10.00 9.98
C ILE A 193 0.31 10.56 10.51
N ILE A 194 0.32 11.37 11.58
CA ILE A 194 -0.87 12.05 12.09
C ILE A 194 -1.50 12.93 11.00
N GLU A 195 -0.69 13.72 10.28
CA GLU A 195 -1.16 14.55 9.17
C GLU A 195 -1.82 13.69 8.06
N LEU A 196 -1.23 12.54 7.70
CA LEU A 196 -1.83 11.59 6.75
C LEU A 196 -3.14 10.98 7.26
N THR A 197 -3.21 10.62 8.54
CA THR A 197 -4.44 10.09 9.16
C THR A 197 -5.56 11.12 9.12
N VAL A 198 -5.26 12.40 9.40
CA VAL A 198 -6.24 13.49 9.29
C VAL A 198 -6.70 13.68 7.85
N ILE A 199 -5.78 13.66 6.89
CA ILE A 199 -6.12 13.76 5.46
C ILE A 199 -7.02 12.59 5.03
N ALA A 200 -6.68 11.36 5.43
CA ALA A 200 -7.47 10.17 5.14
C ALA A 200 -8.87 10.25 5.78
N ALA A 201 -8.97 10.73 7.02
CA ALA A 201 -10.25 10.93 7.70
C ALA A 201 -11.13 11.98 7.01
N ILE A 202 -10.56 13.12 6.58
CA ILE A 202 -11.28 14.16 5.83
C ILE A 202 -11.76 13.61 4.48
N ALA A 203 -10.88 12.94 3.74
CA ALA A 203 -11.22 12.30 2.48
C ALA A 203 -12.39 11.32 2.64
N PHE A 204 -12.37 10.53 3.72
CA PHE A 204 -13.42 9.59 4.04
C PHE A 204 -14.73 10.28 4.41
N ALA A 205 -14.68 11.32 5.23
CA ALA A 205 -15.85 12.10 5.61
C ALA A 205 -16.53 12.79 4.41
N VAL A 206 -15.76 13.18 3.39
CA VAL A 206 -16.29 13.78 2.15
C VAL A 206 -16.86 12.72 1.20
N ALA A 207 -16.22 11.55 1.09
CA ALA A 207 -16.67 10.49 0.18
C ALA A 207 -17.93 9.76 0.67
N THR A 208 -18.06 9.55 1.98
CA THR A 208 -19.14 8.77 2.61
C THR A 208 -20.58 9.26 2.32
N PRO A 209 -20.90 10.56 2.38
CA PRO A 209 -22.28 11.03 2.20
C PRO A 209 -22.76 11.05 0.73
N MET A 210 -21.91 10.73 -0.25
CA MET A 210 -22.23 10.86 -1.68
C MET A 210 -22.57 9.53 -2.38
N ARG A 211 -22.95 8.48 -1.63
CA ARG A 211 -23.23 7.14 -2.16
C ARG A 211 -24.41 7.14 -3.15
N SER A 212 -24.21 6.59 -4.34
CA SER A 212 -25.26 6.15 -5.27
C SER A 212 -24.89 4.79 -5.87
N THR A 213 -25.85 4.06 -6.44
CA THR A 213 -25.66 2.68 -6.94
C THR A 213 -24.59 2.56 -8.03
N ASP A 214 -24.33 3.61 -8.81
CA ASP A 214 -23.33 3.60 -9.90
C ASP A 214 -21.93 4.05 -9.45
N THR A 215 -21.74 4.35 -8.16
CA THR A 215 -20.48 4.86 -7.61
C THR A 215 -19.33 3.86 -7.51
N PRO A 216 -19.52 2.54 -7.26
CA PRO A 216 -18.40 1.62 -7.03
C PRO A 216 -17.48 1.45 -8.24
N GLU A 217 -18.06 1.25 -9.44
CA GLU A 217 -17.30 1.10 -10.67
C GLU A 217 -16.52 2.37 -11.03
N ALA A 218 -17.16 3.54 -10.94
CA ALA A 218 -16.51 4.82 -11.21
C ALA A 218 -15.37 5.12 -10.22
N ILE A 219 -15.54 4.75 -8.95
CA ILE A 219 -14.50 4.85 -7.91
C ILE A 219 -13.34 3.92 -8.26
N LEU A 220 -13.60 2.66 -8.65
CA LEU A 220 -12.58 1.70 -9.02
C LEU A 220 -11.77 2.17 -10.25
N TYR A 221 -12.45 2.58 -11.33
CA TYR A 221 -11.80 3.08 -12.53
C TYR A 221 -10.99 4.35 -12.27
N ALA A 222 -11.54 5.30 -11.51
CA ALA A 222 -10.81 6.52 -11.12
C ALA A 222 -9.59 6.20 -10.23
N GLY A 223 -9.71 5.20 -9.36
CA GLY A 223 -8.63 4.71 -8.51
C GLY A 223 -7.48 4.13 -9.32
N ILE A 224 -7.77 3.19 -10.22
CA ILE A 224 -6.79 2.55 -11.12
C ILE A 224 -6.14 3.60 -12.02
N ALA A 225 -6.94 4.46 -12.66
CA ALA A 225 -6.45 5.54 -13.50
C ALA A 225 -5.52 6.47 -12.71
N GLY A 226 -5.91 6.87 -11.49
CA GLY A 226 -5.10 7.70 -10.61
C GLY A 226 -3.74 7.08 -10.27
N VAL A 227 -3.70 5.79 -9.94
CA VAL A 227 -2.43 5.08 -9.66
C VAL A 227 -1.52 5.08 -10.89
N VAL A 228 -2.06 4.71 -12.06
CA VAL A 228 -1.30 4.65 -13.33
C VAL A 228 -0.77 6.03 -13.71
N LEU A 229 -1.61 7.05 -13.67
CA LEU A 229 -1.24 8.42 -14.03
C LEU A 229 -0.22 9.02 -13.05
N GLY A 230 -0.39 8.77 -11.75
CA GLY A 230 0.58 9.17 -10.75
C GLY A 230 1.95 8.53 -10.99
N ALA A 231 2.00 7.23 -11.30
CA ALA A 231 3.23 6.53 -11.64
C ALA A 231 3.89 7.10 -12.92
N ILE A 232 3.11 7.38 -13.97
CA ILE A 232 3.59 8.00 -15.21
C ILE A 232 4.17 9.40 -14.93
N ALA A 233 3.47 10.23 -14.17
CA ALA A 233 3.92 11.57 -13.79
C ALA A 233 5.24 11.51 -13.00
N ILE A 234 5.38 10.58 -12.05
CA ILE A 234 6.63 10.35 -11.30
C ILE A 234 7.76 9.90 -12.23
N ALA A 235 7.47 8.99 -13.18
CA ALA A 235 8.45 8.54 -14.18
C ALA A 235 8.89 9.69 -15.10
N ALA A 236 7.96 10.57 -15.50
CA ALA A 236 8.25 11.77 -16.29
C ALA A 236 9.13 12.75 -15.49
N MET A 237 8.78 13.04 -14.23
CA MET A 237 9.59 13.88 -13.36
C MET A 237 11.00 13.30 -13.14
N SER A 238 11.12 11.99 -12.92
CA SER A 238 12.42 11.35 -12.71
C SER A 238 13.29 11.29 -13.96
N SER A 239 12.69 11.31 -15.16
CA SER A 239 13.40 11.22 -16.43
C SER A 239 13.76 12.59 -17.01
N TRP A 240 12.89 13.59 -16.83
CA TRP A 240 12.98 14.86 -17.55
C TRP A 240 13.29 16.07 -16.68
N LEU A 241 12.99 16.03 -15.39
CA LEU A 241 13.24 17.11 -14.44
C LEU A 241 14.60 17.01 -13.68
N PRO A 242 15.47 15.97 -13.81
CA PRO A 242 16.82 16.02 -13.26
C PRO A 242 17.71 17.11 -13.88
N LYS A 243 18.81 17.41 -13.17
CA LYS A 243 19.84 18.37 -13.58
C LYS A 243 20.71 17.88 -14.76
N GLN A 244 20.82 16.56 -14.93
CA GLN A 244 21.56 15.95 -16.03
C GLN A 244 20.75 15.98 -17.34
N ALA A 245 21.42 15.80 -18.47
CA ALA A 245 20.77 15.73 -19.79
C ALA A 245 19.63 14.69 -19.76
N ARG A 246 18.52 15.02 -20.44
CA ARG A 246 17.34 14.14 -20.50
C ARG A 246 17.74 12.76 -21.00
N SER A 247 17.34 11.72 -20.27
CA SER A 247 17.59 10.36 -20.69
C SER A 247 16.62 9.97 -21.81
N LEU A 248 17.17 9.60 -22.98
CA LEU A 248 16.38 9.02 -24.08
C LEU A 248 15.65 7.75 -23.61
N ARG A 249 16.32 6.93 -22.78
CA ARG A 249 15.74 5.72 -22.19
C ARG A 249 14.54 6.05 -21.28
N GLY A 250 14.67 7.07 -20.44
CA GLY A 250 13.57 7.52 -19.57
C GLY A 250 12.36 8.03 -20.38
N THR A 251 12.64 8.81 -21.43
CA THR A 251 11.61 9.32 -22.36
C THR A 251 10.86 8.19 -23.06
N PHE A 252 11.57 7.16 -23.53
CA PHE A 252 10.97 5.99 -24.14
C PHE A 252 10.02 5.25 -23.19
N TRP A 253 10.43 5.04 -21.93
CA TRP A 253 9.57 4.40 -20.94
C TRP A 253 8.32 5.21 -20.61
N VAL A 254 8.44 6.53 -20.43
CA VAL A 254 7.28 7.41 -20.19
C VAL A 254 6.31 7.34 -21.35
N ALA A 255 6.79 7.47 -22.59
CA ALA A 255 5.94 7.38 -23.79
C ALA A 255 5.27 6.01 -23.92
N THR A 256 5.98 4.92 -23.59
CA THR A 256 5.46 3.56 -23.63
C THR A 256 4.38 3.35 -22.56
N SER A 257 4.58 3.84 -21.33
CA SER A 257 3.56 3.77 -20.27
C SER A 257 2.32 4.61 -20.61
N CYS A 258 2.51 5.78 -21.22
CA CYS A 258 1.41 6.59 -21.76
C CYS A 258 0.63 5.80 -22.83
N PHE A 259 1.34 5.15 -23.75
CA PHE A 259 0.73 4.34 -24.81
C PHE A 259 -0.12 3.20 -24.25
N VAL A 260 0.43 2.42 -23.31
CA VAL A 260 -0.30 1.31 -22.69
C VAL A 260 -1.54 1.82 -21.95
N ALA A 261 -1.42 2.91 -21.19
CA ALA A 261 -2.55 3.47 -20.45
C ALA A 261 -3.67 3.95 -21.40
N VAL A 262 -3.33 4.74 -22.41
CA VAL A 262 -4.31 5.26 -23.38
C VAL A 262 -4.91 4.12 -24.21
N TYR A 263 -4.12 3.10 -24.58
CA TYR A 263 -4.62 1.92 -25.28
C TYR A 263 -5.65 1.15 -24.46
N ALA A 264 -5.37 0.91 -23.18
CA ALA A 264 -6.29 0.25 -22.27
C ALA A 264 -7.59 1.05 -22.14
N THR A 265 -7.51 2.36 -21.93
CA THR A 265 -8.69 3.23 -21.83
C THR A 265 -9.54 3.22 -23.10
N ASN A 266 -8.93 3.38 -24.28
CA ASN A 266 -9.65 3.37 -25.55
C ASN A 266 -10.27 1.99 -25.84
N SER A 267 -9.58 0.91 -25.46
CA SER A 267 -10.09 -0.45 -25.62
C SER A 267 -11.29 -0.71 -24.72
N ILE A 268 -11.23 -0.30 -23.45
CA ILE A 268 -12.34 -0.42 -22.50
C ILE A 268 -13.54 0.39 -23.00
N PHE A 269 -13.31 1.62 -23.47
CA PHE A 269 -14.38 2.46 -24.00
C PHE A 269 -15.09 1.82 -25.21
N VAL A 270 -14.33 1.27 -26.16
CA VAL A 270 -14.89 0.57 -27.32
C VAL A 270 -15.62 -0.72 -26.92
N MET A 271 -15.11 -1.46 -25.94
CA MET A 271 -15.78 -2.66 -25.41
C MET A 271 -17.10 -2.32 -24.73
N ASN A 272 -17.17 -1.20 -24.00
CA ASN A 272 -18.40 -0.75 -23.34
C ASN A 272 -19.43 -0.26 -24.34
N GLU A 273 -19.02 0.49 -25.37
CA GLU A 273 -19.96 1.07 -26.34
C GLU A 273 -20.47 0.05 -27.37
N PHE A 274 -19.59 -0.83 -27.87
CA PHE A 274 -19.91 -1.72 -29.00
C PHE A 274 -19.85 -3.22 -28.67
N GLY A 275 -19.48 -3.58 -27.43
CA GLY A 275 -19.29 -4.95 -27.01
C GLY A 275 -17.93 -5.55 -27.41
N VAL A 276 -17.54 -6.61 -26.71
CA VAL A 276 -16.21 -7.24 -26.82
C VAL A 276 -15.89 -7.75 -28.24
N GLY A 277 -16.89 -8.22 -28.98
CA GLY A 277 -16.72 -8.75 -30.34
C GLY A 277 -16.35 -7.72 -31.40
N GLN A 278 -16.59 -6.43 -31.14
CA GLN A 278 -16.32 -5.33 -32.08
C GLN A 278 -14.90 -4.74 -31.95
N LEU A 279 -14.12 -5.17 -30.94
CA LEU A 279 -12.77 -4.67 -30.72
C LEU A 279 -11.83 -4.96 -31.91
N GLY A 280 -11.96 -6.15 -32.52
CA GLY A 280 -11.14 -6.54 -33.67
C GLY A 280 -11.42 -5.67 -34.91
N ALA A 281 -12.68 -5.33 -35.16
CA ALA A 281 -13.08 -4.46 -36.27
C ALA A 281 -12.68 -3.00 -36.04
N SER A 282 -12.69 -2.54 -34.78
CA SER A 282 -12.33 -1.17 -34.38
C SER A 282 -10.83 -0.97 -34.11
N PHE A 283 -10.01 -2.02 -34.23
CA PHE A 283 -8.60 -2.00 -33.87
C PHE A 283 -7.78 -0.88 -34.53
N PRO A 284 -7.90 -0.60 -35.85
CA PRO A 284 -7.14 0.48 -36.48
C PRO A 284 -7.47 1.85 -35.89
N SER A 285 -8.74 2.09 -35.57
CA SER A 285 -9.20 3.34 -34.99
C SER A 285 -8.77 3.50 -33.54
N VAL A 286 -8.85 2.41 -32.75
CA VAL A 286 -8.32 2.38 -31.37
C VAL A 286 -6.84 2.71 -31.39
N LEU A 287 -6.06 2.09 -32.27
CA LEU A 287 -4.63 2.33 -32.40
C LEU A 287 -4.31 3.78 -32.77
N ALA A 288 -5.02 4.35 -33.75
CA ALA A 288 -4.83 5.73 -34.16
C ALA A 288 -5.13 6.73 -33.02
N LEU A 289 -6.23 6.51 -32.30
CA LEU A 289 -6.59 7.32 -31.13
C LEU A 289 -5.58 7.15 -29.98
N THR A 290 -5.05 5.94 -29.80
CA THR A 290 -4.01 5.70 -28.81
C THR A 290 -2.74 6.48 -29.14
N VAL A 291 -2.30 6.49 -30.40
CA VAL A 291 -1.13 7.28 -30.82
C VAL A 291 -1.37 8.77 -30.54
N LEU A 292 -2.54 9.28 -30.89
CA LEU A 292 -2.91 10.68 -30.64
C LEU A 292 -2.93 11.01 -29.14
N GLY A 293 -3.65 10.23 -28.34
CA GLY A 293 -3.74 10.43 -26.89
C GLY A 293 -2.38 10.31 -26.21
N THR A 294 -1.53 9.38 -26.66
CA THR A 294 -0.14 9.24 -26.18
C THR A 294 0.67 10.50 -26.46
N ALA A 295 0.56 11.06 -27.67
CA ALA A 295 1.25 12.29 -28.06
C ALA A 295 0.78 13.47 -27.20
N MET A 296 -0.53 13.61 -26.99
CA MET A 296 -1.11 14.68 -26.16
C MET A 296 -0.72 14.55 -24.69
N LEU A 297 -0.81 13.34 -24.12
CA LEU A 297 -0.44 13.07 -22.73
C LEU A 297 1.05 13.33 -22.50
N THR A 298 1.92 12.75 -23.33
CA THR A 298 3.38 12.89 -23.24
C THR A 298 3.82 14.33 -23.47
N GLY A 299 3.25 15.01 -24.47
CA GLY A 299 3.53 16.41 -24.80
C GLY A 299 3.13 17.35 -23.66
N THR A 300 1.96 17.12 -23.05
CA THR A 300 1.52 17.94 -21.91
C THR A 300 2.40 17.73 -20.68
N LEU A 301 2.77 16.46 -20.38
CA LEU A 301 3.71 16.17 -19.30
C LEU A 301 5.06 16.86 -19.54
N TRP A 302 5.54 16.84 -20.79
CA TRP A 302 6.79 17.47 -21.20
C TRP A 302 6.78 18.99 -21.01
N LEU A 303 5.72 19.66 -21.47
CA LEU A 303 5.53 21.11 -21.28
C LEU A 303 5.43 21.47 -19.80
N GLY A 304 4.70 20.66 -19.01
CA GLY A 304 4.63 20.84 -17.55
C GLY A 304 5.99 20.72 -16.87
N MET A 305 6.84 19.77 -17.30
CA MET A 305 8.21 19.65 -16.79
C MET A 305 9.09 20.84 -17.17
N ASP A 306 8.96 21.35 -18.39
CA ASP A 306 9.72 22.54 -18.81
C ASP A 306 9.25 23.81 -18.09
N TRP A 307 7.96 23.94 -17.80
CA TRP A 307 7.44 25.00 -16.93
C TRP A 307 8.04 24.92 -15.52
N LEU A 308 8.03 23.74 -14.90
CA LEU A 308 8.65 23.51 -13.59
C LEU A 308 10.14 23.85 -13.61
N ARG A 309 10.86 23.41 -14.64
CA ARG A 309 12.29 23.72 -14.79
C ARG A 309 12.52 25.23 -14.94
N ALA A 310 11.72 25.91 -15.75
CA ALA A 310 11.82 27.37 -15.95
C ALA A 310 11.56 28.15 -14.66
N THR A 311 10.69 27.63 -13.78
CA THR A 311 10.39 28.21 -12.47
C THR A 311 11.39 27.80 -11.37
N GLY A 312 12.45 27.05 -11.73
CA GLY A 312 13.55 26.68 -10.85
C GLY A 312 13.38 25.34 -10.13
N TRP A 313 12.35 24.56 -10.47
CA TRP A 313 12.14 23.24 -9.90
C TRP A 313 13.04 22.19 -10.54
N TYR A 314 13.47 21.23 -9.73
CA TYR A 314 14.21 20.06 -10.18
C TYR A 314 13.75 18.82 -9.42
N PHE A 315 13.97 17.67 -10.03
CA PHE A 315 13.76 16.37 -9.40
C PHE A 315 15.10 15.75 -9.05
N PHE A 316 15.21 15.20 -7.84
CA PHE A 316 16.44 14.60 -7.38
C PHE A 316 16.18 13.34 -6.58
N ASN A 317 17.13 12.42 -6.70
CA ASN A 317 17.16 11.19 -5.92
C ASN A 317 18.04 11.41 -4.68
N ARG A 318 17.49 11.24 -3.47
CA ARG A 318 18.23 11.42 -2.21
C ARG A 318 19.34 10.38 -2.03
N LYS A 319 19.42 9.30 -2.82
CA LYS A 319 20.53 8.33 -2.77
C LYS A 319 21.78 8.78 -3.55
N ALA A 320 21.62 9.58 -4.60
CA ALA A 320 22.72 9.91 -5.50
C ALA A 320 23.81 10.83 -4.90
N PRO A 321 23.50 11.88 -4.10
CA PRO A 321 24.52 12.73 -3.50
C PRO A 321 25.05 12.21 -2.15
N VAL A 322 24.47 11.15 -1.59
CA VAL A 322 24.78 10.67 -0.22
C VAL A 322 25.89 9.60 -0.20
N MET A 323 26.37 9.17 -1.37
CA MET A 323 27.50 8.23 -1.50
C MET A 323 28.87 8.91 -1.25
N GLY A 324 28.94 10.23 -1.04
CA GLY A 324 30.18 10.98 -0.81
C GLY A 324 30.44 11.33 0.66
N ASP A 325 29.51 12.02 1.35
CA ASP A 325 29.85 12.78 2.57
C ASP A 325 28.86 12.65 3.75
N TYR A 326 27.79 11.86 3.65
CA TYR A 326 26.80 11.75 4.73
C TYR A 326 26.37 10.29 4.93
N PRO A 327 26.62 9.65 6.08
CA PRO A 327 26.02 8.35 6.37
C PRO A 327 24.49 8.51 6.40
N ILE A 328 23.79 7.65 5.66
CA ILE A 328 22.32 7.61 5.61
C ILE A 328 21.81 7.18 6.97
N GLY A 329 21.45 8.17 7.78
CA GLY A 329 20.84 8.06 9.09
C GLY A 329 20.41 9.46 9.50
N ALA A 330 19.28 9.58 10.19
CA ALA A 330 18.77 10.87 10.65
C ALA A 330 19.69 11.43 11.76
N PHE A 331 20.83 12.01 11.38
CA PHE A 331 21.51 12.95 12.25
C PHE A 331 20.68 14.23 12.28
N CYS A 332 19.73 14.30 13.21
CA CYS A 332 19.28 15.60 13.69
C CYS A 332 20.45 16.19 14.49
N TYR A 333 21.34 16.91 13.82
CA TYR A 333 22.22 17.82 14.55
C TYR A 333 21.32 18.69 15.43
N THR A 334 21.48 18.59 16.74
CA THR A 334 20.89 19.59 17.63
C THR A 334 21.41 20.96 17.18
N LYS A 335 20.65 22.03 17.41
CA LYS A 335 21.08 23.40 17.04
C LYS A 335 22.52 23.68 17.53
N ALA A 336 22.88 23.15 18.70
CA ALA A 336 24.22 23.20 19.27
C ALA A 336 25.27 22.44 18.45
N MET A 337 24.99 21.22 17.98
CA MET A 337 25.93 20.48 17.13
C MET A 337 26.06 21.10 15.73
N PHE A 338 24.98 21.62 15.16
CA PHE A 338 25.04 22.33 13.87
C PHE A 338 25.87 23.60 13.98
N LEU A 339 25.72 24.35 15.09
CA LEU A 339 26.55 25.52 15.38
C LEU A 339 28.01 25.13 15.64
N LYS A 340 28.29 24.01 16.32
CA LYS A 340 29.65 23.50 16.51
C LYS A 340 30.31 23.04 15.21
N LYS A 341 29.58 22.33 14.34
CA LYS A 341 30.09 21.90 13.03
C LYS A 341 30.34 23.09 12.11
N ARG A 342 29.43 24.07 12.13
CA ARG A 342 29.62 25.32 11.38
C ARG A 342 30.79 26.14 11.93
N ALA A 343 30.99 26.12 13.25
CA ALA A 343 32.16 26.72 13.88
C ALA A 343 33.46 25.96 13.54
N SER A 344 33.44 24.63 13.43
CA SER A 344 34.60 23.84 13.02
C SER A 344 34.92 23.97 11.52
N GLU A 345 33.90 24.07 10.66
CA GLU A 345 34.05 24.34 9.24
C GLU A 345 34.55 25.78 9.00
N MET A 346 34.08 26.76 9.77
CA MET A 346 34.62 28.12 9.76
C MET A 346 36.02 28.22 10.39
N ALA A 347 36.36 27.34 11.33
CA ALA A 347 37.70 27.25 11.90
C ALA A 347 38.69 26.52 10.98
N GLY A 348 38.21 25.62 10.11
CA GLY A 348 39.03 24.89 9.13
C GLY A 348 39.64 25.79 8.04
N ASP A 349 39.09 26.99 7.82
CA ASP A 349 39.65 28.01 6.93
C ASP A 349 40.68 28.93 7.63
N ILE A 350 40.91 28.74 8.94
CA ILE A 350 41.98 29.41 9.67
C ILE A 350 43.00 28.34 10.04
N ARG A 351 44.07 28.21 9.24
CA ARG A 351 45.27 27.47 9.63
C ARG A 351 45.84 28.11 10.90
N TRP A 352 45.48 27.57 12.06
CA TRP A 352 46.22 27.78 13.29
C TRP A 352 47.40 26.81 13.27
N GLU A 353 48.59 27.34 12.97
CA GLU A 353 49.85 26.69 13.29
C GLU A 353 49.90 26.48 14.81
N GLY A 354 49.84 25.23 15.26
CA GLY A 354 50.15 24.88 16.66
C GLY A 354 49.11 24.11 17.48
N CYS A 355 48.23 23.29 16.87
CA CYS A 355 47.48 22.29 17.64
C CYS A 355 48.00 20.87 17.34
N ASP A 356 48.57 20.26 18.37
CA ASP A 356 49.07 18.88 18.41
C ASP A 356 48.04 17.86 17.89
N GLU A 357 48.53 16.94 17.05
CA GLU A 357 47.82 15.82 16.41
C GLU A 357 47.34 14.71 17.38
N SER A 358 47.20 14.95 18.68
CA SER A 358 46.99 13.87 19.67
C SER A 358 45.59 13.74 20.28
N THR A 359 44.60 14.52 19.84
CA THR A 359 43.20 14.31 20.28
C THR A 359 42.44 13.44 19.29
N VAL A 360 42.71 12.14 19.35
CA VAL A 360 41.74 11.11 18.93
C VAL A 360 40.54 11.28 19.86
N ILE A 361 39.53 12.01 19.41
CA ILE A 361 38.24 12.06 20.09
C ILE A 361 37.63 10.68 19.96
N ASP A 362 37.71 9.91 21.03
CA ASP A 362 37.04 8.62 21.21
C ASP A 362 35.53 8.92 21.33
N GLU A 363 34.87 9.19 20.20
CA GLU A 363 33.43 9.45 20.13
C GLU A 363 32.64 8.14 20.22
N GLN A 364 32.67 7.50 21.39
CA GLN A 364 31.57 6.64 21.83
C GLN A 364 30.40 7.54 22.24
N TYR A 365 29.67 8.09 21.26
CA TYR A 365 28.36 8.66 21.54
C TYR A 365 27.31 7.54 21.54
N PRO A 366 26.38 7.52 22.50
CA PRO A 366 25.21 6.66 22.41
C PRO A 366 24.39 7.09 21.19
N VAL A 367 24.37 6.24 20.17
CA VAL A 367 23.62 6.46 18.93
C VAL A 367 22.13 6.23 19.22
N ASP A 368 21.46 7.23 19.79
CA ASP A 368 19.99 7.25 19.91
C ASP A 368 19.32 7.70 18.58
N ALA A 369 19.91 7.35 17.44
CA ALA A 369 19.36 7.62 16.12
C ALA A 369 18.54 6.40 15.67
N TRP A 370 17.21 6.56 15.71
CA TRP A 370 16.25 5.59 15.17
C TRP A 370 16.29 5.61 13.64
N VAL A 371 17.33 4.97 13.10
CA VAL A 371 17.49 4.65 11.70
C VAL A 371 16.62 3.43 11.44
N LEU A 372 15.73 3.47 10.42
CA LEU A 372 15.38 2.23 9.72
C LEU A 372 16.72 1.75 9.17
N PRO A 373 17.36 0.71 9.73
CA PRO A 373 18.63 0.25 9.22
C PRO A 373 18.45 0.13 7.73
N LYS A 374 19.29 0.87 7.00
CA LYS A 374 19.44 0.66 5.58
C LYS A 374 19.66 -0.85 5.49
N LEU A 375 18.86 -1.55 4.69
CA LEU A 375 19.24 -2.88 4.20
C LEU A 375 20.50 -2.68 3.32
N ASP A 376 21.58 -2.18 3.92
CA ASP A 376 22.96 -2.33 3.49
C ASP A 376 23.32 -3.78 3.85
N LEU A 377 22.62 -4.70 3.21
CA LEU A 377 23.05 -6.08 3.17
C LEU A 377 24.35 -6.08 2.35
N PRO A 378 25.43 -6.67 2.87
CA PRO A 378 26.73 -6.72 2.20
C PRO A 378 26.60 -7.30 0.78
N ASN A 379 27.61 -7.11 -0.06
CA ASN A 379 27.63 -7.49 -1.50
C ASN A 379 27.33 -8.99 -1.81
N GLY A 380 26.96 -9.83 -0.83
CA GLY A 380 26.32 -11.15 -1.00
C GLY A 380 24.78 -11.15 -1.04
N SER A 381 24.13 -9.97 -1.01
CA SER A 381 22.69 -9.76 -0.78
C SER A 381 21.71 -10.13 -1.90
N SER A 382 22.19 -10.49 -3.10
CA SER A 382 21.30 -10.93 -4.19
C SER A 382 20.63 -12.26 -3.86
N ILE A 383 21.38 -13.20 -3.27
CA ILE A 383 20.89 -14.52 -2.82
C ILE A 383 19.88 -14.36 -1.66
N GLU A 384 20.06 -13.34 -0.84
CA GLU A 384 19.29 -13.07 0.38
C GLU A 384 17.91 -12.48 0.07
N ARG A 385 17.86 -11.49 -0.83
CA ARG A 385 16.59 -10.95 -1.35
C ARG A 385 15.80 -12.00 -2.12
N THR A 386 16.47 -12.84 -2.90
CA THR A 386 15.80 -13.93 -3.61
C THR A 386 15.16 -14.95 -2.67
N SER A 387 15.74 -15.22 -1.50
CA SER A 387 15.17 -16.18 -0.53
C SER A 387 13.92 -15.64 0.17
N LEU A 388 13.94 -14.35 0.56
CA LEU A 388 12.77 -13.68 1.15
C LEU A 388 11.62 -13.59 0.14
N ILE A 389 11.92 -13.15 -1.08
CA ILE A 389 10.93 -13.05 -2.17
C ILE A 389 10.41 -14.43 -2.55
N ALA A 390 11.26 -15.46 -2.64
CA ALA A 390 10.84 -16.83 -2.99
C ALA A 390 9.85 -17.43 -1.96
N GLY A 391 10.01 -17.12 -0.67
CA GLY A 391 9.06 -17.56 0.35
C GLY A 391 7.65 -17.03 0.11
N PHE A 392 7.50 -15.71 0.00
CA PHE A 392 6.20 -15.07 -0.22
C PHE A 392 5.65 -15.29 -1.63
N ALA A 393 6.50 -15.28 -2.66
CA ALA A 393 6.09 -15.56 -4.03
C ALA A 393 5.60 -17.00 -4.19
N GLY A 394 6.24 -17.97 -3.53
CA GLY A 394 5.79 -19.37 -3.53
C GLY A 394 4.39 -19.53 -2.94
N LEU A 395 4.09 -18.84 -1.82
CA LEU A 395 2.75 -18.82 -1.24
C LEU A 395 1.72 -18.16 -2.19
N SER A 396 2.09 -17.05 -2.84
CA SER A 396 1.23 -16.37 -3.81
C SER A 396 0.92 -17.24 -5.04
N ILE A 397 1.93 -17.92 -5.59
CA ILE A 397 1.78 -18.83 -6.73
C ILE A 397 0.90 -20.02 -6.35
N ALA A 398 1.16 -20.65 -5.20
CA ALA A 398 0.34 -21.76 -4.73
C ALA A 398 -1.12 -21.34 -4.50
N LEU A 399 -1.35 -20.15 -3.93
CA LEU A 399 -2.69 -19.59 -3.77
C LEU A 399 -3.36 -19.33 -5.12
N THR A 400 -2.62 -18.77 -6.09
CA THR A 400 -3.11 -18.52 -7.45
C THR A 400 -3.55 -19.81 -8.12
N VAL A 401 -2.74 -20.86 -8.04
CA VAL A 401 -3.08 -22.17 -8.61
C VAL A 401 -4.34 -22.73 -7.96
N LEU A 402 -4.43 -22.73 -6.62
CA LEU A 402 -5.63 -23.23 -5.92
C LEU A 402 -6.88 -22.42 -6.27
N CYS A 403 -6.77 -21.09 -6.35
CA CYS A 403 -7.85 -20.19 -6.73
C CYS A 403 -8.35 -20.44 -8.16
N ILE A 404 -7.47 -20.76 -9.11
CA ILE A 404 -7.88 -21.15 -10.48
C ILE A 404 -8.55 -22.53 -10.47
N MET A 405 -8.03 -23.47 -9.68
CA MET A 405 -8.56 -24.83 -9.61
C MET A 405 -9.96 -24.87 -8.99
N VAL A 406 -10.33 -23.91 -8.13
CA VAL A 406 -11.65 -23.90 -7.46
C VAL A 406 -12.82 -23.83 -8.47
N PRO A 407 -12.94 -22.81 -9.35
CA PRO A 407 -14.00 -22.78 -10.37
C PRO A 407 -13.97 -23.98 -11.31
N VAL A 408 -12.77 -24.41 -11.74
CA VAL A 408 -12.61 -25.59 -12.61
C VAL A 408 -13.15 -26.86 -11.94
N THR A 409 -12.86 -27.03 -10.64
CA THR A 409 -13.34 -28.20 -9.90
C THR A 409 -14.84 -28.11 -9.67
N MET A 410 -15.39 -26.92 -9.39
CA MET A 410 -16.83 -26.70 -9.26
C MET A 410 -17.59 -27.13 -10.52
N GLU A 411 -17.15 -26.67 -11.69
CA GLU A 411 -17.73 -27.06 -12.98
C GLU A 411 -17.68 -28.57 -13.20
N LEU A 412 -16.50 -29.18 -12.96
CA LEU A 412 -16.33 -30.63 -13.08
C LEU A 412 -17.28 -31.40 -12.15
N ILE A 413 -17.53 -30.91 -10.94
CA ILE A 413 -18.43 -31.57 -9.98
C ILE A 413 -19.87 -31.50 -10.47
N GLU A 414 -20.30 -30.36 -10.99
CA GLU A 414 -21.64 -30.21 -11.57
C GLU A 414 -21.83 -31.18 -12.75
N ASP A 415 -20.82 -31.34 -13.60
CA ASP A 415 -20.83 -32.27 -14.73
C ASP A 415 -20.86 -33.75 -14.28
N PHE A 416 -20.07 -34.12 -13.27
CA PHE A 416 -19.95 -35.52 -12.82
C PHE A 416 -21.04 -35.96 -11.85
N PHE A 417 -21.71 -35.04 -11.17
CA PHE A 417 -22.76 -35.32 -10.19
C PHE A 417 -24.06 -34.57 -10.52
N PRO A 418 -24.81 -34.99 -11.57
CA PRO A 418 -26.05 -34.34 -12.00
C PRO A 418 -27.25 -34.55 -11.04
N GLY A 419 -27.02 -34.79 -9.75
CA GLY A 419 -28.04 -34.93 -8.70
C GLY A 419 -27.49 -34.51 -7.33
N GLN A 420 -28.35 -34.23 -6.34
CA GLN A 420 -27.92 -33.80 -5.01
C GLN A 420 -27.04 -34.88 -4.34
N PRO A 421 -25.72 -34.66 -4.18
CA PRO A 421 -24.85 -35.63 -3.53
C PRO A 421 -25.22 -35.74 -2.05
N SER A 422 -25.00 -36.92 -1.46
CA SER A 422 -25.18 -37.08 0.00
C SER A 422 -24.36 -36.04 0.75
N PHE A 423 -24.86 -35.53 1.89
CA PHE A 423 -24.18 -34.50 2.68
C PHE A 423 -22.69 -34.79 2.94
N ALA A 424 -22.34 -36.03 3.25
CA ALA A 424 -20.94 -36.42 3.48
C ALA A 424 -20.08 -36.21 2.22
N MET A 425 -20.60 -36.58 1.06
CA MET A 425 -19.92 -36.42 -0.22
C MET A 425 -19.81 -34.94 -0.61
N MET A 426 -20.90 -34.18 -0.44
CA MET A 426 -20.93 -32.73 -0.64
C MET A 426 -19.87 -32.04 0.23
N MET A 427 -19.84 -32.36 1.54
CA MET A 427 -18.90 -31.76 2.47
C MET A 427 -17.44 -32.17 2.20
N ILE A 428 -17.16 -33.42 1.84
CA ILE A 428 -15.80 -33.85 1.46
C ILE A 428 -15.32 -33.04 0.25
N VAL A 429 -16.18 -32.89 -0.74
CA VAL A 429 -15.89 -32.15 -1.97
C VAL A 429 -15.66 -30.66 -1.68
N PHE A 430 -16.58 -30.00 -0.97
CA PHE A 430 -16.42 -28.59 -0.61
C PHE A 430 -15.17 -28.33 0.23
N GLN A 431 -14.90 -29.18 1.23
CA GLN A 431 -13.71 -29.03 2.08
C GLN A 431 -12.41 -29.23 1.28
N SER A 432 -12.39 -30.17 0.33
CA SER A 432 -11.22 -30.42 -0.54
C SER A 432 -10.86 -29.21 -1.40
N ILE A 433 -11.87 -28.43 -1.80
CA ILE A 433 -11.70 -27.27 -2.67
C ILE A 433 -11.44 -26.01 -1.86
N ALA A 434 -12.27 -25.74 -0.85
CA ALA A 434 -12.28 -24.47 -0.14
C ALA A 434 -11.21 -24.39 0.96
N PHE A 435 -10.98 -25.46 1.75
CA PHE A 435 -10.08 -25.36 2.91
C PHE A 435 -8.63 -25.10 2.53
N PRO A 436 -8.02 -25.77 1.52
CA PRO A 436 -6.65 -25.47 1.13
C PRO A 436 -6.47 -24.01 0.71
N GLY A 437 -7.39 -23.47 -0.11
CA GLY A 437 -7.35 -22.07 -0.54
C GLY A 437 -7.49 -21.09 0.62
N MET A 438 -8.53 -21.26 1.47
CA MET A 438 -8.78 -20.38 2.61
C MET A 438 -7.65 -20.39 3.65
N ILE A 439 -7.08 -21.55 3.93
CA ILE A 439 -5.97 -21.69 4.89
C ILE A 439 -4.68 -21.12 4.31
N LEU A 440 -4.39 -21.37 3.03
CA LEU A 440 -3.21 -20.81 2.39
C LEU A 440 -3.28 -19.27 2.29
N PHE A 441 -4.47 -18.73 1.99
CA PHE A 441 -4.76 -17.29 2.05
C PHE A 441 -4.46 -16.75 3.45
N SER A 442 -5.00 -17.39 4.48
CA SER A 442 -4.78 -16.99 5.88
C SER A 442 -3.33 -17.11 6.32
N LEU A 443 -2.61 -18.13 5.85
CA LEU A 443 -1.19 -18.35 6.16
C LEU A 443 -0.30 -17.32 5.49
N ALA A 444 -0.58 -16.95 4.23
CA ALA A 444 0.11 -15.88 3.53
C ALA A 444 0.00 -14.54 4.26
N ILE A 445 -1.20 -14.19 4.72
CA ILE A 445 -1.45 -12.97 5.51
C ILE A 445 -0.78 -13.07 6.87
N SER A 446 -0.93 -14.20 7.57
CA SER A 446 -0.33 -14.42 8.89
C SER A 446 1.19 -14.31 8.83
N ALA A 447 1.83 -14.92 7.85
CA ALA A 447 3.28 -14.85 7.67
C ALA A 447 3.76 -13.42 7.40
N ALA A 448 3.07 -12.68 6.51
CA ALA A 448 3.42 -11.30 6.21
C ALA A 448 3.21 -10.36 7.41
N MET A 449 2.07 -10.48 8.11
CA MET A 449 1.73 -9.61 9.24
C MET A 449 2.55 -9.92 10.50
N PHE A 450 2.97 -11.18 10.67
CA PHE A 450 3.79 -11.64 11.79
C PHE A 450 5.30 -11.45 11.59
N TRP A 451 5.74 -11.10 10.37
CA TRP A 451 7.13 -10.72 10.07
C TRP A 451 7.56 -9.50 10.88
N HIS A 452 8.86 -9.24 11.01
CA HIS A 452 9.42 -8.05 11.65
C HIS A 452 9.50 -6.87 10.65
N GLY A 453 8.98 -5.69 11.00
CA GLY A 453 8.87 -4.52 10.10
C GLY A 453 7.80 -3.50 10.52
N SER A 454 7.54 -2.44 9.74
CA SER A 454 6.38 -1.56 9.99
C SER A 454 5.06 -2.27 9.65
N VAL A 455 4.00 -2.07 10.44
CA VAL A 455 2.69 -2.70 10.25
C VAL A 455 2.11 -2.36 8.87
N LEU A 456 2.29 -1.12 8.42
CA LEU A 456 1.82 -0.68 7.09
C LEU A 456 2.50 -1.45 5.95
N LEU A 457 3.82 -1.62 6.01
CA LEU A 457 4.57 -2.38 4.99
C LEU A 457 4.11 -3.84 4.95
N ARG A 458 3.91 -4.46 6.12
CA ARG A 458 3.45 -5.85 6.22
C ARG A 458 2.04 -6.02 5.66
N PHE A 459 1.16 -5.06 5.93
CA PHE A 459 -0.19 -5.03 5.36
C PHE A 459 -0.17 -4.90 3.83
N ALA A 460 0.69 -4.03 3.29
CA ALA A 460 0.88 -3.89 1.85
C ALA A 460 1.40 -5.19 1.22
N ILE A 461 2.38 -5.85 1.85
CA ILE A 461 2.91 -7.15 1.41
C ILE A 461 1.83 -8.24 1.46
N ALA A 462 1.06 -8.31 2.56
CA ALA A 462 -0.05 -9.26 2.67
C ALA A 462 -1.05 -9.08 1.51
N THR A 463 -1.44 -7.83 1.23
CA THR A 463 -2.34 -7.48 0.12
C THR A 463 -1.75 -7.89 -1.24
N LEU A 464 -0.45 -7.63 -1.46
CA LEU A 464 0.25 -8.00 -2.69
C LEU A 464 0.38 -9.51 -2.89
N ILE A 465 0.54 -10.29 -1.81
CA ILE A 465 0.67 -11.75 -1.90
C ILE A 465 -0.67 -12.40 -2.24
N VAL A 466 -1.78 -11.91 -1.67
CA VAL A 466 -3.09 -12.53 -1.85
C VAL A 466 -3.83 -12.06 -3.11
N SER A 467 -3.60 -10.81 -3.55
CA SER A 467 -4.32 -10.22 -4.68
C SER A 467 -4.23 -11.01 -6.00
N PRO A 468 -3.09 -11.61 -6.42
CA PRO A 468 -3.04 -12.40 -7.65
C PRO A 468 -3.98 -13.60 -7.60
N GLY A 469 -4.08 -14.27 -6.44
CA GLY A 469 -4.98 -15.40 -6.26
C GLY A 469 -6.45 -14.98 -6.32
N THR A 470 -6.82 -13.89 -5.64
CA THR A 470 -8.18 -13.33 -5.70
C THR A 470 -8.55 -12.91 -7.12
N ILE A 471 -7.66 -12.22 -7.84
CA ILE A 471 -7.88 -11.81 -9.23
C ILE A 471 -8.01 -13.04 -10.15
N ALA A 472 -7.13 -14.04 -9.99
CA ALA A 472 -7.16 -15.25 -10.79
C ALA A 472 -8.43 -16.07 -10.55
N PHE A 473 -8.95 -16.11 -9.31
CA PHE A 473 -10.27 -16.68 -9.02
C PHE A 473 -11.37 -15.97 -9.80
N VAL A 474 -11.44 -14.64 -9.74
CA VAL A 474 -12.48 -13.86 -10.43
C VAL A 474 -12.42 -14.07 -11.95
N ILE A 475 -11.21 -14.07 -12.52
CA ILE A 475 -11.01 -14.34 -13.96
C ILE A 475 -11.44 -15.78 -14.30
N ALA A 476 -10.97 -16.77 -13.54
CA ALA A 476 -11.30 -18.17 -13.78
C ALA A 476 -12.81 -18.43 -13.62
N TYR A 477 -13.46 -17.83 -12.63
CA TYR A 477 -14.90 -17.91 -12.42
C TYR A 477 -15.67 -17.38 -13.63
N ARG A 478 -15.31 -16.18 -14.14
CA ARG A 478 -15.95 -15.61 -15.35
C ARG A 478 -15.71 -16.45 -16.60
N VAL A 479 -14.54 -17.06 -16.75
CA VAL A 479 -14.18 -17.82 -17.95
C VAL A 479 -14.76 -19.24 -17.93
N VAL A 480 -14.75 -19.91 -16.78
CA VAL A 480 -15.17 -21.32 -16.65
C VAL A 480 -16.67 -21.42 -16.47
N ILE A 481 -17.23 -20.70 -15.49
CA ILE A 481 -18.66 -20.81 -15.12
C ILE A 481 -19.53 -19.88 -16.00
N ASN A 482 -18.91 -19.03 -16.83
CA ASN A 482 -19.58 -18.08 -17.73
C ASN A 482 -20.60 -17.17 -17.00
N ALA A 483 -20.37 -16.90 -15.72
CA ALA A 483 -21.18 -16.02 -14.90
C ALA A 483 -20.52 -14.64 -14.79
N ASN A 484 -21.20 -13.62 -15.31
CA ASN A 484 -20.84 -12.20 -15.14
C ASN A 484 -21.70 -11.56 -14.04
N ASP A 485 -21.87 -12.27 -12.93
CA ASP A 485 -22.58 -11.75 -11.77
C ASP A 485 -21.66 -10.79 -10.99
N ILE A 486 -21.93 -9.49 -11.14
CA ILE A 486 -21.16 -8.42 -10.50
C ILE A 486 -21.37 -8.46 -8.98
N ASP A 487 -22.60 -8.75 -8.52
CA ASP A 487 -22.96 -8.80 -7.11
C ASP A 487 -22.19 -9.93 -6.40
N PHE A 488 -22.03 -11.08 -7.05
CA PHE A 488 -21.20 -12.17 -6.53
C PHE A 488 -19.74 -11.76 -6.38
N ILE A 489 -19.18 -11.05 -7.36
CA ILE A 489 -17.76 -10.63 -7.34
C ILE A 489 -17.52 -9.59 -6.25
N GLU A 490 -18.41 -8.60 -6.13
CA GLU A 490 -18.33 -7.61 -5.06
C GLU A 490 -18.45 -8.26 -3.68
N GLY A 491 -19.41 -9.18 -3.52
CA GLY A 491 -19.59 -9.97 -2.31
C GLY A 491 -18.35 -10.79 -1.96
N PHE A 492 -17.79 -11.51 -2.94
CA PHE A 492 -16.57 -12.30 -2.78
C PHE A 492 -15.37 -11.44 -2.36
N CYS A 493 -15.16 -10.30 -3.01
CA CYS A 493 -14.08 -9.37 -2.66
C CYS A 493 -14.25 -8.82 -1.24
N ALA A 494 -15.48 -8.48 -0.83
CA ALA A 494 -15.77 -8.00 0.51
C ALA A 494 -15.47 -9.05 1.59
N VAL A 495 -15.92 -10.30 1.39
CA VAL A 495 -15.68 -11.38 2.37
C VAL A 495 -14.20 -11.77 2.45
N MET A 496 -13.48 -11.83 1.32
CA MET A 496 -12.04 -12.10 1.31
C MET A 496 -11.24 -10.98 1.98
N PHE A 497 -11.62 -9.72 1.75
CA PHE A 497 -11.03 -8.58 2.43
C PHE A 497 -11.29 -8.63 3.94
N THR A 498 -12.48 -9.07 4.36
CA THR A 498 -12.84 -9.26 5.77
C THR A 498 -12.00 -10.35 6.43
N GLN A 499 -11.84 -11.48 5.74
CA GLN A 499 -10.97 -12.56 6.19
C GLN A 499 -9.52 -12.06 6.33
N MET A 500 -9.03 -11.25 5.38
CA MET A 500 -7.70 -10.65 5.47
C MET A 500 -7.52 -9.79 6.71
N LEU A 501 -8.48 -8.91 7.00
CA LEU A 501 -8.43 -8.05 8.19
C LEU A 501 -8.51 -8.86 9.48
N ALA A 502 -9.39 -9.85 9.55
CA ALA A 502 -9.55 -10.71 10.72
C ALA A 502 -8.28 -11.54 10.99
N THR A 503 -7.70 -12.18 9.96
CA THR A 503 -6.45 -12.92 10.09
C THR A 503 -5.28 -12.01 10.45
N GLY A 504 -5.18 -10.84 9.81
CA GLY A 504 -4.16 -9.84 10.11
C GLY A 504 -4.25 -9.32 11.54
N LEU A 505 -5.47 -9.11 12.05
CA LEU A 505 -5.73 -8.73 13.44
C LEU A 505 -5.16 -9.75 14.41
N VAL A 506 -5.37 -11.05 14.18
CA VAL A 506 -4.83 -12.12 15.04
C VAL A 506 -3.30 -12.13 15.03
N ALA A 507 -2.69 -12.02 13.85
CA ALA A 507 -1.23 -12.01 13.73
C ALA A 507 -0.61 -10.83 14.49
N VAL A 508 -1.19 -9.63 14.32
CA VAL A 508 -0.74 -8.42 15.00
C VAL A 508 -0.99 -8.51 16.50
N ALA A 509 -2.18 -8.92 16.92
CA ALA A 509 -2.55 -9.16 18.31
C ALA A 509 -1.52 -10.05 19.02
N ILE A 510 -1.24 -11.22 18.45
CA ILE A 510 -0.29 -12.17 19.04
C ILE A 510 1.11 -11.56 19.09
N GLN A 511 1.52 -10.80 18.08
CA GLN A 511 2.80 -10.11 18.11
C GLN A 511 2.85 -8.93 19.10
N PHE A 512 1.73 -8.31 19.46
CA PHE A 512 1.67 -7.31 20.52
C PHE A 512 1.77 -7.96 21.92
N TRP A 513 1.04 -9.05 22.15
CA TRP A 513 0.94 -9.69 23.46
C TRP A 513 2.02 -10.73 23.74
N THR A 514 2.70 -11.23 22.72
CA THR A 514 3.71 -12.28 22.86
C THR A 514 5.06 -11.81 22.31
N PRO A 515 6.19 -12.35 22.82
CA PRO A 515 7.49 -11.95 22.34
C PRO A 515 7.88 -12.60 21.00
N TRP A 516 6.98 -13.37 20.38
CA TRP A 516 7.24 -14.09 19.14
C TRP A 516 7.11 -13.18 17.93
N THR A 517 7.99 -13.38 16.95
CA THR A 517 7.94 -12.71 15.65
C THR A 517 8.57 -13.62 14.60
N LEU A 518 8.12 -13.49 13.36
CA LEU A 518 8.72 -14.18 12.23
C LEU A 518 9.90 -13.35 11.71
N THR A 519 11.05 -13.99 11.47
CA THR A 519 12.28 -13.39 10.94
C THR A 519 12.85 -14.26 9.83
N HIS A 520 13.71 -13.67 8.99
CA HIS A 520 14.47 -14.41 7.99
C HIS A 520 15.90 -14.63 8.51
N TYR A 521 16.47 -15.82 8.26
CA TYR A 521 17.74 -16.35 8.83
C TYR A 521 18.97 -15.42 8.76
N ARG A 522 18.90 -14.27 8.09
CA ARG A 522 20.03 -13.33 7.91
C ARG A 522 19.71 -11.88 8.29
N GLU A 523 18.57 -11.59 8.92
CA GLU A 523 18.09 -10.21 9.10
C GLU A 523 18.50 -9.46 10.38
N SER A 524 19.28 -10.04 11.31
CA SER A 524 20.18 -9.34 12.28
C SER A 524 20.34 -10.09 13.62
N SER A 525 21.48 -9.87 14.29
CA SER A 525 21.70 -10.08 15.73
C SER A 525 21.14 -8.93 16.59
N GLU A 526 20.39 -8.00 15.99
CA GLU A 526 19.93 -6.78 16.66
C GLU A 526 18.64 -7.04 17.44
N ALA A 527 18.55 -6.39 18.60
CA ALA A 527 17.36 -6.44 19.42
C ALA A 527 16.16 -5.83 18.66
N ILE A 528 15.16 -6.66 18.38
CA ILE A 528 13.93 -6.25 17.73
C ILE A 528 13.18 -5.23 18.62
N PRO A 529 12.93 -3.99 18.14
CA PRO A 529 12.28 -2.96 18.93
C PRO A 529 10.81 -3.35 19.26
N PRO A 530 10.30 -2.95 20.44
CA PRO A 530 8.90 -3.16 20.78
C PRO A 530 7.99 -2.35 19.83
N THR A 531 6.81 -2.90 19.55
CA THR A 531 5.75 -2.21 18.80
C THR A 531 5.30 -0.97 19.58
N GLY A 532 5.65 0.22 19.09
CA GLY A 532 5.41 1.52 19.75
C GLY A 532 4.20 2.29 19.19
N VAL A 533 4.08 3.57 19.59
CA VAL A 533 3.01 4.51 19.15
C VAL A 533 2.85 4.55 17.64
N ARG A 534 3.95 4.44 16.88
CA ARG A 534 3.92 4.35 15.42
C ARG A 534 3.04 3.20 14.91
N SER A 535 3.11 2.03 15.51
CA SER A 535 2.30 0.86 15.11
C SER A 535 0.81 1.10 15.38
N ILE A 536 0.46 1.85 16.44
CA ILE A 536 -0.93 2.24 16.74
C ILE A 536 -1.46 3.19 15.67
N ILE A 537 -0.65 4.16 15.23
CA ILE A 537 -1.07 5.09 14.17
C ILE A 537 -1.19 4.35 12.83
N GLU A 538 -0.24 3.47 12.50
CA GLU A 538 -0.32 2.61 11.31
C GLU A 538 -1.56 1.70 11.32
N LEU A 539 -1.93 1.14 12.48
CA LEU A 539 -3.17 0.37 12.64
C LEU A 539 -4.42 1.22 12.48
N THR A 540 -4.40 2.46 12.97
CA THR A 540 -5.53 3.39 12.80
C THR A 540 -5.74 3.71 11.32
N LEU A 541 -4.65 3.85 10.55
CA LEU A 541 -4.73 4.03 9.10
C LEU A 541 -5.32 2.79 8.42
N ILE A 542 -4.89 1.58 8.78
CA ILE A 542 -5.44 0.33 8.22
C ILE A 542 -6.92 0.19 8.58
N ALA A 543 -7.31 0.51 9.82
CA ALA A 543 -8.71 0.50 10.24
C ALA A 543 -9.55 1.50 9.44
N ALA A 544 -9.05 2.72 9.21
CA ALA A 544 -9.72 3.71 8.38
C ALA A 544 -9.91 3.24 6.94
N VAL A 545 -8.90 2.61 6.35
CA VAL A 545 -9.00 1.98 5.01
C VAL A 545 -10.03 0.86 5.01
N GLY A 546 -10.06 0.03 6.06
CA GLY A 546 -11.05 -1.04 6.21
C GLY A 546 -12.48 -0.52 6.28
N PHE A 547 -12.73 0.48 7.14
CA PHE A 547 -14.03 1.16 7.22
C PHE A 547 -14.41 1.81 5.90
N ALA A 548 -13.44 2.35 5.16
CA ALA A 548 -13.68 2.94 3.86
C ALA A 548 -14.09 1.93 2.79
N ALA A 549 -13.41 0.79 2.75
CA ALA A 549 -13.74 -0.30 1.84
C ALA A 549 -15.15 -0.84 2.11
N PHE A 550 -15.49 -1.15 3.37
CA PHE A 550 -16.84 -1.62 3.71
C PHE A 550 -17.92 -0.55 3.57
N GLY A 551 -17.57 0.72 3.77
CA GLY A 551 -18.47 1.83 3.50
C GLY A 551 -18.83 1.97 2.01
N ALA A 552 -18.02 1.44 1.09
CA ALA A 552 -18.29 1.51 -0.34
C ALA A 552 -19.16 0.35 -0.86
N ILE A 553 -19.13 -0.82 -0.22
CA ILE A 553 -19.77 -2.05 -0.69
C ILE A 553 -21.18 -2.17 -0.07
N ASP A 554 -22.05 -1.18 -0.29
CA ASP A 554 -23.35 -1.03 0.41
C ASP A 554 -24.37 -2.15 0.12
N VAL A 555 -24.13 -3.35 0.66
CA VAL A 555 -24.97 -4.53 0.51
C VAL A 555 -25.31 -5.08 1.90
N PRO A 556 -26.43 -4.64 2.52
CA PRO A 556 -26.86 -5.10 3.84
C PRO A 556 -26.99 -6.62 3.94
N GLN A 557 -27.21 -7.29 2.82
CA GLN A 557 -27.35 -8.74 2.69
C GLN A 557 -26.02 -9.49 2.92
N LEU A 558 -24.87 -8.81 2.86
CA LEU A 558 -23.55 -9.44 3.07
C LEU A 558 -23.17 -9.59 4.54
N LEU A 559 -23.90 -9.00 5.50
CA LEU A 559 -23.49 -8.97 6.90
C LEU A 559 -23.21 -10.37 7.48
N GLU A 560 -24.07 -11.35 7.17
CA GLU A 560 -23.89 -12.74 7.62
C GLU A 560 -22.62 -13.37 7.03
N GLY A 561 -22.37 -13.15 5.74
CA GLY A 561 -21.15 -13.60 5.06
C GLY A 561 -19.90 -12.95 5.64
N LEU A 562 -19.92 -11.63 5.88
CA LEU A 562 -18.80 -10.90 6.47
C LEU A 562 -18.49 -11.43 7.88
N LEU A 563 -19.51 -11.65 8.72
CA LEU A 563 -19.32 -12.22 10.06
C LEU A 563 -18.77 -13.64 10.01
N PHE A 564 -19.27 -14.47 9.09
CA PHE A 564 -18.80 -15.83 8.89
C PHE A 564 -17.32 -15.84 8.47
N PHE A 565 -16.95 -15.09 7.44
CA PHE A 565 -15.58 -15.02 6.94
C PHE A 565 -14.62 -14.30 7.91
N ALA A 566 -15.11 -13.38 8.73
CA ALA A 566 -14.35 -12.84 9.86
C ALA A 566 -14.04 -13.94 10.88
N ALA A 567 -15.02 -14.73 11.29
CA ALA A 567 -14.82 -15.84 12.23
C ALA A 567 -13.86 -16.90 11.67
N VAL A 568 -14.02 -17.27 10.40
CA VAL A 568 -13.09 -18.16 9.69
C VAL A 568 -11.69 -17.56 9.67
N GLY A 569 -11.54 -16.28 9.34
CA GLY A 569 -10.25 -15.58 9.33
C GLY A 569 -9.57 -15.52 10.71
N LEU A 570 -10.34 -15.32 11.78
CA LEU A 570 -9.83 -15.35 13.16
C LEU A 570 -9.32 -16.76 13.53
N LEU A 571 -10.13 -17.79 13.29
CA LEU A 571 -9.76 -19.18 13.59
C LEU A 571 -8.57 -19.64 12.75
N ALA A 572 -8.58 -19.36 11.44
CA ALA A 572 -7.48 -19.68 10.54
C ALA A 572 -6.20 -18.94 10.93
N GLY A 573 -6.29 -17.67 11.34
CA GLY A 573 -5.15 -16.92 11.87
C GLY A 573 -4.55 -17.55 13.13
N LEU A 574 -5.39 -18.01 14.07
CA LEU A 574 -4.93 -18.70 15.28
C LEU A 574 -4.21 -20.01 14.95
N ILE A 575 -4.76 -20.80 14.02
CA ILE A 575 -4.14 -22.05 13.54
C ILE A 575 -2.79 -21.76 12.89
N CYS A 576 -2.74 -20.78 11.97
CA CYS A 576 -1.52 -20.45 11.23
C CYS A 576 -0.42 -19.93 12.15
N ILE A 577 -0.73 -18.98 13.05
CA ILE A 577 0.25 -18.43 13.98
C ILE A 577 0.71 -19.48 14.99
N GLY A 578 -0.21 -20.29 15.52
CA GLY A 578 0.11 -21.40 16.41
C GLY A 578 1.08 -22.39 15.77
N ALA A 579 0.85 -22.74 14.50
CA ALA A 579 1.71 -23.63 13.74
C ALA A 579 3.06 -22.99 13.36
N ILE A 580 3.07 -21.73 12.92
CA ILE A 580 4.30 -20.95 12.66
C ILE A 580 5.20 -20.97 13.89
N ILE A 581 4.65 -20.60 15.06
CA ILE A 581 5.41 -20.57 16.30
C ILE A 581 5.87 -21.99 16.71
N ALA A 582 5.05 -23.02 16.52
CA ALA A 582 5.39 -24.38 16.96
C ALA A 582 6.46 -25.05 16.09
N LEU A 583 6.52 -24.74 14.79
CA LEU A 583 7.27 -25.50 13.79
C LEU A 583 8.48 -24.75 13.19
N LEU A 584 8.45 -23.41 13.22
CA LEU A 584 9.54 -22.55 12.75
C LEU A 584 10.45 -22.06 13.88
N GLN A 585 10.18 -22.43 15.14
CA GLN A 585 11.10 -22.15 16.24
C GLN A 585 12.41 -22.93 16.05
N GLY A 586 13.57 -22.29 16.21
CA GLY A 586 14.90 -22.91 16.08
C GLY A 586 15.26 -23.95 17.15
N LYS A 587 14.39 -24.18 18.14
CA LYS A 587 14.58 -25.12 19.27
C LYS A 587 13.68 -26.36 19.11
N GLU A 588 13.69 -27.28 20.08
CA GLU A 588 12.82 -28.46 20.08
C GLU A 588 11.35 -28.12 19.78
N ARG A 589 10.72 -28.92 18.93
CA ARG A 589 9.32 -28.71 18.50
C ARG A 589 8.39 -28.67 19.70
N ASN A 590 7.67 -27.56 19.87
CA ASN A 590 6.72 -27.40 20.97
C ASN A 590 5.43 -28.18 20.69
N LYS A 591 5.38 -29.45 21.12
CA LYS A 591 4.23 -30.36 20.93
C LYS A 591 2.90 -29.79 21.45
N ARG A 592 2.92 -28.97 22.52
CA ARG A 592 1.70 -28.37 23.10
C ARG A 592 1.05 -27.35 22.17
N ARG A 593 1.86 -26.51 21.50
CA ARG A 593 1.35 -25.51 20.55
C ARG A 593 0.84 -26.15 19.25
N LEU A 594 1.50 -27.22 18.81
CA LEU A 594 1.02 -28.03 17.69
C LEU A 594 -0.32 -28.69 18.01
N ALA A 595 -0.48 -29.26 19.22
CA ALA A 595 -1.74 -29.82 19.68
C ALA A 595 -2.85 -28.76 19.77
N ALA A 596 -2.55 -27.57 20.29
CA ALA A 596 -3.50 -26.46 20.32
C ALA A 596 -3.96 -26.07 18.91
N SER A 597 -3.02 -25.98 17.94
CA SER A 597 -3.35 -25.66 16.54
C SER A 597 -4.22 -26.75 15.90
N ALA A 598 -3.98 -28.03 16.21
CA ALA A 598 -4.80 -29.14 15.75
C ALA A 598 -6.22 -29.12 16.33
N ILE A 599 -6.36 -28.78 17.62
CA ILE A 599 -7.67 -28.61 18.25
C ILE A 599 -8.43 -27.44 17.61
N THR A 600 -7.76 -26.30 17.37
CA THR A 600 -8.39 -25.16 16.70
C THR A 600 -8.78 -25.48 15.25
N ALA A 601 -7.96 -26.26 14.52
CA ALA A 601 -8.29 -26.74 13.18
C ALA A 601 -9.51 -27.66 13.19
N PHE A 602 -9.63 -28.52 14.20
CA PHE A 602 -10.82 -29.35 14.39
C PHE A 602 -12.06 -28.51 14.70
N VAL A 603 -11.97 -27.52 15.58
CA VAL A 603 -13.08 -26.61 15.87
C VAL A 603 -13.52 -25.84 14.62
N ALA A 604 -12.57 -25.38 13.79
CA ALA A 604 -12.88 -24.70 12.54
C ALA A 604 -13.57 -25.61 11.53
N ALA A 605 -13.04 -26.82 11.30
CA ALA A 605 -13.65 -27.79 10.39
C ALA A 605 -15.03 -28.25 10.89
N PHE A 606 -15.17 -28.47 12.19
CA PHE A 606 -16.45 -28.82 12.82
C PHE A 606 -17.46 -27.69 12.70
N GLY A 607 -17.07 -26.45 13.00
CA GLY A 607 -17.95 -25.28 12.85
C GLY A 607 -18.44 -25.08 11.42
N PHE A 608 -17.56 -25.27 10.44
CA PHE A 608 -17.91 -25.21 9.02
C PHE A 608 -18.92 -26.31 8.64
N ASN A 609 -18.64 -27.57 8.98
CA ASN A 609 -19.54 -28.68 8.66
C ASN A 609 -20.86 -28.60 9.44
N ALA A 610 -20.83 -28.12 10.69
CA ALA A 610 -22.03 -27.91 11.49
C ALA A 610 -22.91 -26.81 10.90
N PHE A 611 -22.33 -25.73 10.36
CA PHE A 611 -23.08 -24.68 9.67
C PHE A 611 -23.86 -25.23 8.46
N PHE A 612 -23.19 -26.01 7.60
CA PHE A 612 -23.87 -26.66 6.48
C PHE A 612 -24.85 -27.75 6.92
N ALA A 613 -24.56 -28.48 8.00
CA ALA A 613 -25.49 -29.46 8.56
C ALA A 613 -26.77 -28.80 9.11
N VAL A 614 -26.66 -27.61 9.71
CA VAL A 614 -27.81 -26.82 10.16
C VAL A 614 -28.68 -26.39 8.97
N MET A 615 -28.07 -25.98 7.86
CA MET A 615 -28.80 -25.59 6.65
C MET A 615 -29.56 -26.77 6.05
N GLU A 616 -28.96 -27.96 6.05
CA GLU A 616 -29.55 -29.17 5.44
C GLU A 616 -30.58 -29.87 6.34
N TYR A 617 -30.27 -30.00 7.64
CA TYR A 617 -31.02 -30.85 8.58
C TYR A 617 -31.73 -30.07 9.69
N GLY A 618 -31.48 -28.76 9.82
CA GLY A 618 -32.01 -27.92 10.90
C GLY A 618 -31.24 -28.07 12.23
N TRP A 619 -31.40 -27.08 13.11
CA TRP A 619 -30.68 -26.97 14.38
C TRP A 619 -30.87 -28.17 15.32
N TYR A 620 -32.08 -28.73 15.37
CA TYR A 620 -32.42 -29.81 16.30
C TYR A 620 -31.80 -31.16 15.92
N SER A 621 -31.40 -31.33 14.66
CA SER A 621 -30.93 -32.60 14.13
C SER A 621 -29.40 -32.75 14.11
N ILE A 622 -28.63 -31.72 14.53
CA ILE A 622 -27.15 -31.81 14.58
C ILE A 622 -26.69 -32.93 15.53
N ALA A 623 -27.38 -33.09 16.66
CA ALA A 623 -27.06 -34.14 17.63
C ALA A 623 -27.31 -35.54 17.04
N ASP A 624 -28.38 -35.67 16.27
CA ASP A 624 -28.76 -36.92 15.61
C ASP A 624 -27.81 -37.27 14.47
N TYR A 625 -27.30 -36.29 13.72
CA TYR A 625 -26.35 -36.49 12.62
C TYR A 625 -24.88 -36.29 13.00
N PHE A 626 -24.56 -36.23 14.30
CA PHE A 626 -23.20 -36.03 14.79
C PHE A 626 -22.22 -37.09 14.25
N PHE A 627 -22.68 -38.32 14.07
CA PHE A 627 -21.87 -39.41 13.52
C PHE A 627 -21.46 -39.22 12.05
N ILE A 628 -22.11 -38.32 11.30
CA ILE A 628 -21.75 -37.94 9.93
C ILE A 628 -20.88 -36.68 9.92
N VAL A 629 -21.21 -35.72 10.77
CA VAL A 629 -20.47 -34.44 10.90
C VAL A 629 -19.07 -34.67 11.49
N LEU A 630 -18.92 -35.60 12.42
CA LEU A 630 -17.62 -35.84 13.08
C LEU A 630 -16.56 -36.39 12.10
N PRO A 631 -16.77 -37.47 11.33
CA PRO A 631 -15.78 -37.96 10.37
C PRO A 631 -15.43 -36.95 9.28
N THR A 632 -16.42 -36.24 8.75
CA THR A 632 -16.19 -35.17 7.75
C THR A 632 -15.38 -34.02 8.33
N SER A 633 -15.54 -33.70 9.61
CA SER A 633 -14.73 -32.68 10.30
C SER A 633 -13.30 -33.14 10.58
N ILE A 634 -13.10 -34.42 10.89
CA ILE A 634 -11.75 -35.02 11.00
C ILE A 634 -11.03 -34.92 9.64
N TYR A 635 -11.74 -35.24 8.55
CA TYR A 635 -11.21 -35.10 7.20
C TYR A 635 -10.78 -33.65 6.89
N GLY A 636 -11.66 -32.67 7.17
CA GLY A 636 -11.34 -31.25 7.05
C GLY A 636 -10.13 -30.81 7.89
N THR A 637 -10.03 -31.32 9.12
CA THR A 637 -8.90 -31.04 10.01
C THR A 637 -7.58 -31.51 9.40
N VAL A 638 -7.57 -32.70 8.79
CA VAL A 638 -6.39 -33.25 8.11
C VAL A 638 -5.99 -32.39 6.91
N LEU A 639 -6.96 -31.92 6.11
CA LEU A 639 -6.71 -31.02 4.99
C LEU A 639 -6.11 -29.67 5.44
N ILE A 640 -6.70 -29.07 6.48
CA ILE A 640 -6.22 -27.80 7.06
C ILE A 640 -4.78 -27.98 7.55
N LEU A 641 -4.53 -28.98 8.41
CA LEU A 641 -3.19 -29.21 8.97
C LEU A 641 -2.18 -29.61 7.89
N GLY A 642 -2.57 -30.45 6.92
CA GLY A 642 -1.72 -30.83 5.79
C GLY A 642 -1.27 -29.62 4.99
N THR A 643 -2.19 -28.71 4.69
CA THR A 643 -1.90 -27.46 3.96
C THR A 643 -0.97 -26.55 4.75
N VAL A 644 -1.23 -26.37 6.06
CA VAL A 644 -0.36 -25.58 6.95
C VAL A 644 1.03 -26.18 7.04
N LEU A 645 1.15 -27.49 7.23
CA LEU A 645 2.42 -28.20 7.36
C LEU A 645 3.26 -28.08 6.09
N LEU A 646 2.65 -28.27 4.93
CA LEU A 646 3.33 -28.13 3.63
C LEU A 646 3.84 -26.71 3.42
N SER A 647 3.00 -25.71 3.72
CA SER A 647 3.34 -24.30 3.56
C SER A 647 4.43 -23.85 4.53
N ILE A 648 4.39 -24.32 5.78
CA ILE A 648 5.44 -24.06 6.77
C ILE A 648 6.74 -24.77 6.39
N HIS A 649 6.67 -25.99 5.83
CA HIS A 649 7.86 -26.68 5.34
C HIS A 649 8.53 -25.90 4.20
N TRP A 650 7.73 -25.34 3.28
CA TRP A 650 8.21 -24.42 2.25
C TRP A 650 8.88 -23.19 2.85
N LEU A 651 8.21 -22.48 3.76
CA LEU A 651 8.76 -21.30 4.44
C LEU A 651 10.08 -21.60 5.15
N ARG A 652 10.16 -22.74 5.86
CA ARG A 652 11.39 -23.21 6.49
C ARG A 652 12.51 -23.44 5.46
N GLY A 653 12.19 -24.06 4.33
CA GLY A 653 13.13 -24.27 3.21
C GLY A 653 13.65 -22.95 2.62
N CYS A 654 12.82 -21.90 2.64
CA CYS A 654 13.19 -20.54 2.24
C CYS A 654 13.92 -19.73 3.32
N GLY A 655 14.28 -20.34 4.46
CA GLY A 655 15.04 -19.69 5.54
C GLY A 655 14.21 -18.83 6.50
N TRP A 656 12.89 -19.01 6.54
CA TRP A 656 12.04 -18.36 7.53
C TRP A 656 12.09 -19.09 8.88
N GLN A 657 12.20 -18.32 9.95
CA GLN A 657 12.22 -18.82 11.32
C GLN A 657 11.37 -17.94 12.25
N CYS A 658 10.91 -18.52 13.35
CA CYS A 658 10.18 -17.81 14.38
C CYS A 658 11.06 -17.66 15.62
N GLU A 659 11.29 -16.42 16.04
CA GLU A 659 12.19 -16.08 17.14
C GLU A 659 11.46 -15.42 18.30
N ASN A 660 12.02 -15.60 19.50
CA ASN A 660 11.54 -14.98 20.73
C ASN A 660 12.39 -13.73 21.01
N ARG A 661 11.79 -12.55 20.89
CA ARG A 661 12.46 -11.24 21.10
C ARG A 661 13.14 -11.10 22.46
N LYS A 662 12.58 -11.74 23.50
CA LYS A 662 13.18 -11.70 24.85
C LYS A 662 14.48 -12.50 24.94
N GLU A 663 14.60 -13.58 24.16
CA GLU A 663 15.81 -14.40 24.15
C GLU A 663 16.95 -13.69 23.41
N LEU A 664 16.64 -12.96 22.34
CA LEU A 664 17.62 -12.13 21.61
C LEU A 664 18.18 -10.99 22.47
N LEU A 665 17.31 -10.32 23.24
CA LEU A 665 17.72 -9.29 24.20
C LEU A 665 18.65 -9.83 25.29
N GLN A 666 18.44 -11.06 25.74
CA GLN A 666 19.30 -11.69 26.75
C GLN A 666 20.66 -12.06 26.17
N GLN A 667 20.72 -12.52 24.91
CA GLN A 667 21.98 -12.89 24.26
C GLN A 667 22.87 -11.67 23.96
N GLY A 668 22.30 -10.54 23.53
CA GLY A 668 23.04 -9.30 23.28
C GLY A 668 23.58 -8.57 24.52
N HIS A 669 23.29 -9.05 25.75
CA HIS A 669 23.87 -8.53 26.99
C HIS A 669 25.08 -9.33 27.49
N TYR A 670 25.40 -10.46 26.84
CA TYR A 670 26.53 -11.33 27.18
C TYR A 670 27.67 -11.29 26.14
N GLU A 671 27.51 -10.52 25.07
CA GLU A 671 28.58 -10.09 24.15
C GLU A 671 29.00 -8.67 24.51
#